data_AF-A0A3D8MS17-F1
#
_entry.id   AF-A0A3D8MS17-F1
#
_cell.length_a   1.000
_cell.length_b   1.000
_cell.length_c   1.000
_cell.angle_alpha   90.00
_cell.angle_beta   90.00
_cell.angle_gamma   90.00
#
_symmetry.space_group_name_H-M   'P 1'
#
loop_
_entity.id
_entity.type
_entity.pdbx_description
1 polymer ?
#
loop_
_entity_poly.entity_id
_entity_poly.type
_entity_poly.pdbx_seq_one_letter_code
_entity_poly.pdbx_strand_id
1 'polypeptide(L)'
;MWRGETIRKDMSFMKRQGRYVVAAVAVTIAFALSVQLGERGVQFDLSQATVSAQEGEEAYRFSSLRILNRVLLQLKDNYVEPERIEPAKMLIASLEAVQNQIPEFVVSYEVDEPEQSPEKVVVQVGSERREFEANSMESLWEMSLRLKEIFLFVEQHLPEDPERKNEDIEYAAINGLLSTLDPHSNLLPPTYYEEMQTQTGGRFGGLGIVISIRDGQLTVISPIEGTPASQRGIKAQDRIVRIGEESTINMNLNEAVNLLRGEPGTDVNLWIQRANWPEPREFTVTRAVIKIESVDSKPLAEKVGYLRIKNFQANTYSDVRTHLAELKEQMGGMQGLILDMRDNPGGLLEQSIRISDLFVDEGTIVSTVGVGNKLRETKSANRAGTEPEYPIVVLVNGGSASASEIVAGALQKNNRAVVLGDTTFGKGTVQILYEFPDDSALKLTVAQYLTPGGVSIQNEGIIPDLRTIPVVVTPDSVNMFLSQSMQRESDLAMTLANPTTQPDAGGVVRQIRYLDEDASNEEEEEYVNPDEFREDFEIRLAQRLLVAAGEEHRREALLEKLQGELQTVFDTELSEIKAELSKMGVDWSAGEPVANADYELEVRTATEGPWQAGQEIEVTAALTNRGTEPLYRVKALTRSDNLLLRHREFIFGKVEPGETREWTTTLEIPKDSASRHDRMEFVVSDDEQEFSGEHHFDLPIQGQERPQFAFSYEVLGGNGDGVLQAEEDVTLRIHLENVGAVPSDEVMVYLKNLSGDAIYLNRGRGTVEDLAAGGSEQFDFEFRVRRSPDEGVARLELDLYDMAYREFVQKILEIPVIEDVAPVEDVEGVATIGAQGAVSHVGAHARSAEVARLEPGARLKVEARSGNWLKLKLGEREIWVSADNATMADGEASADGSVATWSRFQKPMVSLNPTQMLTGDAAVQLKGTIRDEGLIQDYYVVVQRQGGPRDVQTRKLNYERVDSDEVSFDARVPLFEGMNRISLVTRDESGLMTTESVYVYRERS
;
A
#
# COMPACT_ATOMS: atom_id res chain seq x y z
N MET A 1 -76.22 15.92 -35.68
CA MET A 1 -75.80 17.32 -35.49
C MET A 1 -76.52 17.85 -34.26
N TRP A 2 -75.78 18.48 -33.32
CA TRP A 2 -76.26 19.10 -32.06
C TRP A 2 -76.68 18.18 -30.89
N ARG A 3 -75.69 17.69 -30.14
CA ARG A 3 -75.70 17.52 -28.66
C ARG A 3 -74.35 16.94 -28.22
N GLY A 4 -73.36 17.80 -28.02
CA GLY A 4 -72.01 17.37 -27.62
C GLY A 4 -71.14 18.45 -26.94
N GLU A 5 -71.60 19.70 -26.84
CA GLU A 5 -70.78 20.78 -26.27
C GLU A 5 -71.17 21.21 -24.85
N THR A 6 -72.28 20.71 -24.29
CA THR A 6 -72.72 21.15 -22.95
C THR A 6 -72.19 20.29 -21.79
N ILE A 7 -71.54 19.14 -22.05
CA ILE A 7 -71.04 18.26 -20.96
C ILE A 7 -69.55 18.49 -20.66
N ARG A 8 -68.77 19.09 -21.58
CA ARG A 8 -67.33 19.36 -21.36
C ARG A 8 -67.03 20.63 -20.55
N LYS A 9 -67.98 21.56 -20.39
CA LYS A 9 -67.77 22.79 -19.61
C LYS A 9 -67.99 22.62 -18.11
N ASP A 10 -68.88 21.73 -17.67
CA ASP A 10 -69.18 21.56 -16.24
C ASP A 10 -68.14 20.70 -15.49
N MET A 11 -67.47 19.75 -16.15
CA MET A 11 -66.40 18.96 -15.53
C MET A 11 -65.07 19.72 -15.33
N SER A 12 -64.78 20.76 -16.13
CA SER A 12 -63.56 21.57 -15.95
C SER A 12 -63.73 22.58 -14.81
N PHE A 13 -64.95 23.05 -14.53
CA PHE A 13 -65.26 23.94 -13.42
C PHE A 13 -65.15 23.22 -12.06
N MET A 14 -65.62 21.98 -11.94
CA MET A 14 -65.49 21.17 -10.71
C MET A 14 -64.04 20.75 -10.40
N LYS A 15 -63.21 20.42 -11.40
CA LYS A 15 -61.79 20.10 -11.18
C LYS A 15 -60.94 21.31 -10.76
N ARG A 16 -61.36 22.53 -11.11
CA ARG A 16 -60.65 23.77 -10.73
C ARG A 16 -60.99 24.21 -9.30
N GLN A 17 -62.24 24.06 -8.85
CA GLN A 17 -62.65 24.33 -7.47
C GLN A 17 -62.04 23.34 -6.45
N GLY A 18 -61.90 22.06 -6.82
CA GLY A 18 -61.26 21.06 -5.94
C GLY A 18 -59.78 21.33 -5.62
N ARG A 19 -59.02 21.94 -6.56
CA ARG A 19 -57.62 22.31 -6.32
C ARG A 19 -57.46 23.50 -5.36
N TYR A 20 -58.42 24.43 -5.34
CA TYR A 20 -58.39 25.56 -4.39
C TYR A 20 -58.83 25.16 -2.98
N VAL A 21 -59.71 24.16 -2.82
CA VAL A 21 -60.11 23.65 -1.49
C VAL A 21 -58.98 22.86 -0.84
N VAL A 22 -58.25 22.02 -1.60
CA VAL A 22 -57.08 21.28 -1.06
C VAL A 22 -55.92 22.22 -0.74
N ALA A 23 -55.68 23.24 -1.58
CA ALA A 23 -54.67 24.27 -1.29
C ALA A 23 -55.06 25.14 -0.07
N ALA A 24 -56.33 25.49 0.10
CA ALA A 24 -56.80 26.26 1.26
C ALA A 24 -56.71 25.45 2.56
N VAL A 25 -57.00 24.14 2.54
CA VAL A 25 -56.84 23.27 3.71
C VAL A 25 -55.36 23.09 4.08
N ALA A 26 -54.47 22.90 3.09
CA ALA A 26 -53.03 22.80 3.34
C ALA A 26 -52.43 24.13 3.87
N VAL A 27 -52.86 25.28 3.36
CA VAL A 27 -52.43 26.60 3.84
C VAL A 27 -53.01 26.92 5.22
N THR A 28 -54.24 26.48 5.53
CA THR A 28 -54.83 26.69 6.86
C THR A 28 -54.18 25.78 7.92
N ILE A 29 -53.75 24.57 7.55
CA ILE A 29 -52.98 23.68 8.44
C ILE A 29 -51.56 24.22 8.64
N ALA A 30 -50.90 24.71 7.59
CA ALA A 30 -49.59 25.36 7.69
C ALA A 30 -49.63 26.69 8.46
N PHE A 31 -50.72 27.46 8.35
CA PHE A 31 -50.94 28.70 9.11
C PHE A 31 -51.31 28.41 10.58
N ALA A 32 -52.12 27.39 10.85
CA ALA A 32 -52.43 26.97 12.22
C ALA A 32 -51.18 26.41 12.93
N LEU A 33 -50.33 25.64 12.25
CA LEU A 33 -49.05 25.16 12.78
C LEU A 33 -48.05 26.32 13.01
N SER A 34 -47.97 27.31 12.12
CA SER A 34 -47.09 28.47 12.30
C SER A 34 -47.58 29.45 13.37
N VAL A 35 -48.89 29.59 13.61
CA VAL A 35 -49.43 30.44 14.69
C VAL A 35 -49.41 29.74 16.05
N GLN A 36 -49.50 28.40 16.12
CA GLN A 36 -49.31 27.66 17.39
C GLN A 36 -47.84 27.45 17.78
N LEU A 37 -46.90 27.50 16.83
CA LEU A 37 -45.45 27.36 17.08
C LEU A 37 -44.69 28.71 17.03
N GLY A 38 -45.38 29.80 16.70
CA GLY A 38 -44.80 31.13 16.46
C GLY A 38 -44.22 31.89 17.66
N GLU A 39 -44.26 31.33 18.87
CA GLU A 39 -43.62 31.92 20.07
C GLU A 39 -42.66 30.95 20.80
N ARG A 40 -42.29 29.82 20.18
CA ARG A 40 -41.16 29.00 20.63
C ARG A 40 -40.28 28.67 19.46
N GLY A 41 -39.34 29.57 19.16
CA GLY A 41 -38.20 29.26 18.31
C GLY A 41 -37.41 28.12 18.93
N VAL A 42 -37.45 26.95 18.31
CA VAL A 42 -36.51 25.87 18.59
C VAL A 42 -35.25 26.18 17.79
N GLN A 43 -34.31 26.89 18.42
CA GLN A 43 -32.89 26.76 18.08
C GLN A 43 -32.53 25.30 18.35
N PHE A 44 -32.09 24.57 17.33
CA PHE A 44 -31.28 23.37 17.57
C PHE A 44 -29.91 23.86 18.02
N ASP A 45 -29.78 24.02 19.34
CA ASP A 45 -28.51 24.17 20.00
C ASP A 45 -27.81 22.80 19.98
N LEU A 46 -26.86 22.61 19.06
CA LEU A 46 -26.01 21.42 18.98
C LEU A 46 -24.93 21.39 20.09
N SER A 47 -24.94 22.33 21.05
CA SER A 47 -24.02 22.35 22.19
C SER A 47 -24.59 21.75 23.49
N GLN A 48 -25.84 21.28 23.49
CA GLN A 48 -26.42 20.55 24.62
C GLN A 48 -27.01 19.19 24.22
N ALA A 49 -26.15 18.38 23.62
CA ALA A 49 -26.23 16.93 23.74
C ALA A 49 -25.06 16.41 24.59
N THR A 50 -24.76 17.07 25.72
CA THR A 50 -24.21 16.33 26.86
C THR A 50 -25.36 15.50 27.44
N VAL A 51 -25.66 14.39 26.77
CA VAL A 51 -26.21 13.23 27.47
C VAL A 51 -25.23 12.99 28.61
N SER A 52 -25.73 12.96 29.84
CA SER A 52 -24.95 12.47 30.96
C SER A 52 -24.46 11.08 30.59
N ALA A 53 -23.18 10.96 30.25
CA ALA A 53 -22.49 9.70 30.10
C ALA A 53 -22.53 8.99 31.46
N GLN A 54 -23.61 8.24 31.66
CA GLN A 54 -23.48 6.90 32.20
C GLN A 54 -23.37 5.98 30.99
N GLU A 55 -22.26 6.10 30.26
CA GLU A 55 -21.84 5.04 29.34
C GLU A 55 -21.31 3.92 30.23
N GLY A 56 -22.14 2.90 30.43
CA GLY A 56 -21.57 1.58 30.26
C GLY A 56 -21.24 1.46 28.77
N GLU A 57 -20.03 1.05 28.44
CA GLU A 57 -19.60 0.78 27.05
C GLU A 57 -20.59 -0.19 26.39
N GLU A 58 -21.59 0.32 25.68
CA GLU A 58 -22.32 -0.51 24.72
C GLU A 58 -21.38 -0.74 23.54
N ALA A 59 -21.04 -2.02 23.30
CA ALA A 59 -20.19 -2.43 22.20
C ALA A 59 -20.69 -1.86 20.86
N TYR A 60 -19.78 -1.35 20.03
CA TYR A 60 -20.10 -0.75 18.74
C TYR A 60 -20.83 -1.75 17.83
N ARG A 61 -21.91 -1.29 17.19
CA ARG A 61 -22.72 -2.09 16.26
C ARG A 61 -22.67 -1.50 14.86
N PHE A 62 -21.95 -2.13 13.95
CA PHE A 62 -21.83 -1.68 12.55
C PHE A 62 -23.17 -1.73 11.80
N SER A 63 -24.15 -2.54 12.22
CA SER A 63 -25.52 -2.49 11.70
C SER A 63 -26.28 -1.18 12.02
N SER A 64 -25.74 -0.34 12.91
CA SER A 64 -26.31 0.97 13.20
C SER A 64 -25.98 2.02 12.14
N LEU A 65 -24.96 1.78 11.32
CA LEU A 65 -24.54 2.64 10.19
C LEU A 65 -24.34 4.10 10.61
N ARG A 66 -23.67 4.30 11.76
CA ARG A 66 -23.52 5.62 12.40
C ARG A 66 -22.77 6.61 11.51
N ILE A 67 -21.72 6.14 10.85
CA ILE A 67 -20.84 6.95 10.00
C ILE A 67 -21.36 6.95 8.57
N LEU A 68 -21.80 5.80 8.06
CA LEU A 68 -22.29 5.68 6.69
C LEU A 68 -23.41 6.67 6.38
N ASN A 69 -24.39 6.84 7.27
CA ASN A 69 -25.50 7.76 7.03
C ASN A 69 -25.05 9.23 6.89
N ARG A 70 -23.96 9.62 7.58
CA ARG A 70 -23.37 10.95 7.44
C ARG A 70 -22.60 11.08 6.11
N VAL A 71 -21.87 10.03 5.74
CA VAL A 71 -21.17 9.96 4.45
C VAL A 71 -22.15 10.10 3.29
N LEU A 72 -23.25 9.35 3.30
CA LEU A 72 -24.27 9.38 2.25
C LEU A 72 -24.94 10.75 2.10
N LEU A 73 -25.10 11.51 3.19
CA LEU A 73 -25.57 12.90 3.13
C LEU A 73 -24.58 13.79 2.36
N GLN A 74 -23.29 13.71 2.71
CA GLN A 74 -22.27 14.52 2.03
C GLN A 74 -22.10 14.12 0.57
N LEU A 75 -22.12 12.81 0.29
CA LEU A 75 -22.02 12.24 -1.04
C LEU A 75 -23.13 12.78 -1.95
N LYS A 76 -24.38 12.70 -1.50
CA LYS A 76 -25.55 13.17 -2.26
C LYS A 76 -25.48 14.66 -2.60
N ASP A 77 -25.05 15.48 -1.65
CA ASP A 77 -25.18 16.93 -1.75
C ASP A 77 -23.96 17.59 -2.42
N ASN A 78 -22.77 16.95 -2.36
CA ASN A 78 -21.51 17.60 -2.72
C ASN A 78 -20.65 16.88 -3.76
N TYR A 79 -20.90 15.61 -4.08
CA TYR A 79 -20.02 14.87 -5.00
C TYR A 79 -20.06 15.43 -6.42
N VAL A 80 -18.89 15.56 -7.03
CA VAL A 80 -18.68 16.33 -8.28
C VAL A 80 -19.46 15.80 -9.50
N GLU A 81 -19.62 14.48 -9.62
CA GLU A 81 -20.29 13.77 -10.72
C GLU A 81 -21.46 12.90 -10.19
N PRO A 82 -22.61 13.49 -9.83
CA PRO A 82 -23.72 12.76 -9.20
C PRO A 82 -24.24 11.55 -9.99
N GLU A 83 -24.02 11.52 -11.31
CA GLU A 83 -24.37 10.42 -12.20
C GLU A 83 -23.58 9.13 -11.94
N ARG A 84 -22.42 9.21 -11.30
CA ARG A 84 -21.64 8.03 -10.87
C ARG A 84 -22.18 7.37 -9.59
N ILE A 85 -23.14 8.01 -8.93
CA ILE A 85 -23.78 7.46 -7.74
C ILE A 85 -24.76 6.37 -8.18
N GLU A 86 -24.28 5.13 -8.16
CA GLU A 86 -25.05 3.93 -8.53
C GLU A 86 -25.26 3.03 -7.29
N PRO A 87 -26.39 3.17 -6.57
CA PRO A 87 -26.58 2.53 -5.26
C PRO A 87 -26.44 1.00 -5.29
N ALA A 88 -26.84 0.33 -6.37
CA ALA A 88 -26.70 -1.12 -6.50
C ALA A 88 -25.23 -1.55 -6.61
N LYS A 89 -24.40 -0.86 -7.41
CA LYS A 89 -22.96 -1.12 -7.51
C LYS A 89 -22.24 -0.82 -6.21
N MET A 90 -22.59 0.30 -5.56
CA MET A 90 -22.06 0.70 -4.26
C MET A 90 -22.34 -0.34 -3.17
N LEU A 91 -23.53 -0.94 -3.15
CA LEU A 91 -23.84 -2.03 -2.21
C LEU A 91 -22.88 -3.20 -2.42
N ILE A 92 -22.72 -3.67 -3.66
CA ILE A 92 -21.85 -4.81 -3.96
C ILE A 92 -20.41 -4.51 -3.55
N ALA A 93 -19.87 -3.36 -3.95
CA ALA A 93 -18.51 -2.97 -3.59
C ALA A 93 -18.32 -2.83 -2.06
N SER A 94 -19.34 -2.36 -1.33
CA SER A 94 -19.32 -2.36 0.15
C SER A 94 -19.18 -3.77 0.72
N LEU A 95 -19.97 -4.72 0.21
CA LEU A 95 -19.96 -6.10 0.68
C LEU A 95 -18.63 -6.77 0.29
N GLU A 96 -18.14 -6.56 -0.92
CA GLU A 96 -16.83 -7.09 -1.34
C GLU A 96 -15.68 -6.58 -0.47
N ALA A 97 -15.70 -5.28 -0.10
CA ALA A 97 -14.70 -4.73 0.81
C ALA A 97 -14.74 -5.39 2.19
N VAL A 98 -15.94 -5.66 2.73
CA VAL A 98 -16.11 -6.37 4.00
C VAL A 98 -15.65 -7.84 3.89
N GLN A 99 -15.89 -8.52 2.77
CA GLN A 99 -15.44 -9.91 2.54
C GLN A 99 -13.94 -10.08 2.57
N ASN A 100 -13.22 -9.03 2.18
CA ASN A 100 -11.76 -9.01 2.19
C ASN A 100 -11.20 -8.79 3.59
N GLN A 101 -11.99 -8.29 4.53
CA GLN A 101 -11.60 -8.15 5.94
C GLN A 101 -12.05 -9.31 6.83
N ILE A 102 -13.13 -10.00 6.47
CA ILE A 102 -13.75 -11.03 7.31
C ILE A 102 -13.71 -12.39 6.59
N PRO A 103 -12.85 -13.34 7.02
CA PRO A 103 -12.78 -14.69 6.45
C PRO A 103 -14.12 -15.42 6.42
N GLU A 104 -14.93 -15.28 7.46
CA GLU A 104 -16.22 -15.96 7.58
C GLU A 104 -17.31 -15.37 6.68
N PHE A 105 -17.12 -14.15 6.17
CA PHE A 105 -18.09 -13.43 5.34
C PHE A 105 -17.79 -13.66 3.85
N VAL A 106 -18.76 -14.22 3.14
CA VAL A 106 -18.68 -14.45 1.70
C VAL A 106 -19.86 -13.85 0.98
N VAL A 107 -19.55 -13.18 -0.13
CA VAL A 107 -20.52 -12.55 -1.01
C VAL A 107 -20.47 -13.29 -2.34
N SER A 108 -21.61 -13.81 -2.78
CA SER A 108 -21.72 -14.50 -4.06
C SER A 108 -22.96 -14.03 -4.82
N TYR A 109 -22.83 -13.91 -6.13
CA TYR A 109 -23.91 -13.46 -7.00
C TYR A 109 -23.65 -13.92 -8.44
N GLU A 110 -24.73 -14.05 -9.21
CA GLU A 110 -24.67 -14.31 -10.64
C GLU A 110 -24.80 -12.98 -11.39
N VAL A 111 -24.00 -12.81 -12.45
CA VAL A 111 -24.04 -11.64 -13.31
C VAL A 111 -24.20 -12.12 -14.75
N ASP A 112 -25.30 -11.73 -15.40
CA ASP A 112 -25.56 -12.07 -16.80
C ASP A 112 -24.67 -11.28 -17.78
N GLU A 113 -24.30 -10.04 -17.43
CA GLU A 113 -23.40 -9.16 -18.19
C GLU A 113 -22.44 -8.41 -17.25
N PRO A 114 -21.11 -8.36 -17.52
CA PRO A 114 -20.11 -7.81 -16.59
C PRO A 114 -20.37 -6.41 -16.02
N GLU A 115 -21.16 -5.58 -16.72
CA GLU A 115 -21.44 -4.19 -16.35
C GLU A 115 -22.74 -4.00 -15.53
N GLN A 116 -23.54 -5.05 -15.34
CA GLN A 116 -24.82 -4.97 -14.63
C GLN A 116 -24.69 -5.35 -13.15
N SER A 117 -25.41 -4.65 -12.27
CA SER A 117 -25.55 -5.07 -10.88
C SER A 117 -26.38 -6.35 -10.79
N PRO A 118 -26.00 -7.31 -9.92
CA PRO A 118 -26.72 -8.57 -9.81
C PRO A 118 -28.14 -8.37 -9.30
N GLU A 119 -29.07 -9.23 -9.72
CA GLU A 119 -30.45 -9.17 -9.22
C GLU A 119 -30.52 -9.47 -7.72
N LYS A 120 -29.76 -10.48 -7.31
CA LYS A 120 -29.71 -10.99 -5.95
C LYS A 120 -28.26 -11.17 -5.55
N VAL A 121 -28.01 -10.88 -4.28
CA VAL A 121 -26.75 -11.19 -3.62
C VAL A 121 -27.00 -12.21 -2.54
N VAL A 122 -26.16 -13.23 -2.51
CA VAL A 122 -26.13 -14.22 -1.45
C VAL A 122 -25.00 -13.84 -0.51
N VAL A 123 -25.36 -13.66 0.75
CA VAL A 123 -24.43 -13.46 1.85
C VAL A 123 -24.37 -14.73 2.67
N GLN A 124 -23.16 -15.23 2.88
CA GLN A 124 -22.86 -16.36 3.74
C GLN A 124 -21.97 -15.90 4.90
N VAL A 125 -22.32 -16.33 6.12
CA VAL A 125 -21.53 -16.12 7.33
C VAL A 125 -21.40 -17.46 8.05
N GLY A 126 -20.20 -18.04 8.02
CA GLY A 126 -20.02 -19.41 8.50
C GLY A 126 -20.84 -20.41 7.68
N SER A 127 -21.72 -21.17 8.35
CA SER A 127 -22.66 -22.11 7.71
C SER A 127 -23.99 -21.48 7.28
N GLU A 128 -24.26 -20.25 7.71
CA GLU A 128 -25.55 -19.60 7.50
C GLU A 128 -25.52 -18.80 6.20
N ARG A 129 -26.55 -18.98 5.38
CA ARG A 129 -26.65 -18.36 4.05
C ARG A 129 -28.01 -17.70 3.90
N ARG A 130 -28.02 -16.45 3.45
CA ARG A 130 -29.24 -15.71 3.15
C ARG A 130 -29.11 -14.93 1.84
N GLU A 131 -30.18 -14.96 1.07
CA GLU A 131 -30.32 -14.22 -0.17
C GLU A 131 -30.98 -12.87 0.10
N PHE A 132 -30.47 -11.82 -0.55
CA PHE A 132 -30.94 -10.44 -0.46
C PHE A 132 -31.12 -9.89 -1.88
N GLU A 133 -32.13 -9.05 -2.09
CA GLU A 133 -32.27 -8.36 -3.38
C GLU A 133 -31.19 -7.28 -3.49
N ALA A 134 -30.50 -7.24 -4.63
CA ALA A 134 -29.39 -6.34 -4.91
C ALA A 134 -29.65 -5.45 -6.14
N ASN A 135 -30.63 -5.79 -6.98
CA ASN A 135 -31.17 -4.88 -7.98
C ASN A 135 -32.28 -4.01 -7.38
N SER A 136 -32.78 -3.04 -8.15
CA SER A 136 -33.96 -2.21 -7.85
C SER A 136 -33.84 -1.11 -6.77
N MET A 137 -32.63 -0.67 -6.42
CA MET A 137 -32.43 0.49 -5.54
C MET A 137 -32.39 1.80 -6.32
N GLU A 138 -33.35 2.69 -6.10
CA GLU A 138 -33.43 4.01 -6.75
C GLU A 138 -32.71 5.11 -5.96
N SER A 139 -32.29 4.84 -4.72
CA SER A 139 -31.64 5.85 -3.87
C SER A 139 -30.60 5.28 -2.90
N LEU A 140 -29.69 6.16 -2.45
CA LEU A 140 -28.71 5.87 -1.39
C LEU A 140 -29.36 5.40 -0.07
N TRP A 141 -30.60 5.80 0.20
CA TRP A 141 -31.31 5.38 1.41
C TRP A 141 -31.89 3.97 1.33
N GLU A 142 -32.34 3.55 0.16
CA GLU A 142 -32.73 2.15 -0.06
C GLU A 142 -31.51 1.23 0.06
N MET A 143 -30.36 1.65 -0.48
CA MET A 143 -29.09 0.96 -0.30
C MET A 143 -28.66 0.87 1.17
N SER A 144 -28.70 1.98 1.92
CA SER A 144 -28.38 1.99 3.35
C SER A 144 -29.29 1.04 4.15
N LEU A 145 -30.59 1.02 3.85
CA LEU A 145 -31.53 0.08 4.49
C LEU A 145 -31.22 -1.37 4.15
N ARG A 146 -30.83 -1.67 2.90
CA ARG A 146 -30.43 -3.02 2.49
C ARG A 146 -29.14 -3.45 3.18
N LEU A 147 -28.13 -2.59 3.21
CA LEU A 147 -26.87 -2.86 3.91
C LEU A 147 -27.11 -3.09 5.41
N LYS A 148 -28.01 -2.32 6.03
CA LYS A 148 -28.44 -2.54 7.41
C LYS A 148 -29.04 -3.93 7.63
N GLU A 149 -29.93 -4.37 6.73
CA GLU A 149 -30.53 -5.71 6.79
C GLU A 149 -29.45 -6.81 6.74
N ILE A 150 -28.48 -6.64 5.84
CA ILE A 150 -27.35 -7.56 5.69
C ILE A 150 -26.48 -7.53 6.94
N PHE A 151 -26.09 -6.37 7.45
CA PHE A 151 -25.24 -6.25 8.63
C PHE A 151 -25.90 -6.78 9.90
N LEU A 152 -27.22 -6.65 10.04
CA LEU A 152 -27.95 -7.33 11.11
C LEU A 152 -27.86 -8.85 11.00
N PHE A 153 -27.88 -9.40 9.77
CA PHE A 153 -27.65 -10.83 9.56
C PHE A 153 -26.20 -11.21 9.86
N VAL A 154 -25.22 -10.38 9.50
CA VAL A 154 -23.81 -10.63 9.81
C VAL A 154 -23.57 -10.63 11.31
N GLU A 155 -23.97 -9.58 12.03
CA GLU A 155 -23.82 -9.49 13.50
C GLU A 155 -24.43 -10.69 14.25
N GLN A 156 -25.49 -11.31 13.71
CA GLN A 156 -26.17 -12.44 14.34
C GLN A 156 -25.40 -13.77 14.21
N HIS A 157 -24.57 -13.92 13.18
CA HIS A 157 -23.95 -15.21 12.82
C HIS A 157 -22.42 -15.15 12.78
N LEU A 158 -21.84 -13.96 12.86
CA LEU A 158 -20.40 -13.77 12.89
C LEU A 158 -19.86 -14.26 14.25
N PRO A 159 -18.89 -15.19 14.27
CA PRO A 159 -18.28 -15.66 15.52
C PRO A 159 -17.65 -14.51 16.29
N GLU A 160 -17.68 -14.55 17.62
CA GLU A 160 -16.93 -13.59 18.43
C GLU A 160 -15.43 -13.72 18.13
N ASP A 161 -14.78 -12.57 17.98
CA ASP A 161 -13.34 -12.45 17.75
C ASP A 161 -12.88 -11.24 18.58
N PRO A 162 -12.07 -11.45 19.63
CA PRO A 162 -11.64 -10.38 20.53
C PRO A 162 -10.67 -9.39 19.87
N GLU A 163 -10.03 -9.76 18.76
CA GLU A 163 -9.07 -8.89 18.05
C GLU A 163 -9.76 -7.98 17.02
N ARG A 164 -10.96 -8.36 16.57
CA ARG A 164 -11.70 -7.62 15.54
C ARG A 164 -12.46 -6.44 16.12
N LYS A 165 -12.19 -5.25 15.57
CA LYS A 165 -12.95 -4.02 15.86
C LYS A 165 -14.15 -3.91 14.93
N ASN A 166 -15.33 -3.68 15.49
CA ASN A 166 -16.57 -3.60 14.73
C ASN A 166 -16.65 -2.33 13.86
N GLU A 167 -15.97 -1.26 14.27
CA GLU A 167 -15.85 0.01 13.54
C GLU A 167 -15.20 -0.21 12.17
N ASP A 168 -14.15 -1.04 12.13
CA ASP A 168 -13.38 -1.32 10.93
C ASP A 168 -14.24 -1.96 9.83
N ILE A 169 -15.25 -2.75 10.21
CA ILE A 169 -16.22 -3.35 9.29
C ILE A 169 -17.07 -2.26 8.60
N GLU A 170 -17.55 -1.27 9.35
CA GLU A 170 -18.30 -0.14 8.78
C GLU A 170 -17.39 0.72 7.90
N TYR A 171 -16.15 0.99 8.33
CA TYR A 171 -15.16 1.74 7.54
C TYR A 171 -14.82 1.04 6.23
N ALA A 172 -14.64 -0.29 6.25
CA ALA A 172 -14.40 -1.10 5.06
C ALA A 172 -15.55 -0.98 4.06
N ALA A 173 -16.79 -1.10 4.55
CA ALA A 173 -17.98 -0.99 3.73
C ALA A 173 -18.11 0.41 3.11
N ILE A 174 -17.83 1.46 3.89
CA ILE A 174 -17.82 2.84 3.39
C ILE A 174 -16.72 3.04 2.34
N ASN A 175 -15.52 2.50 2.54
CA ASN A 175 -14.47 2.63 1.53
C ASN A 175 -14.76 1.81 0.28
N GLY A 176 -15.43 0.65 0.41
CA GLY A 176 -15.94 -0.13 -0.71
C GLY A 176 -16.98 0.61 -1.56
N LEU A 177 -17.95 1.31 -0.95
CA LEU A 177 -18.87 2.13 -1.76
C LEU A 177 -18.20 3.35 -2.39
N LEU A 178 -17.25 3.99 -1.70
CA LEU A 178 -16.60 5.18 -2.22
C LEU A 178 -15.63 4.85 -3.36
N SER A 179 -15.06 3.64 -3.39
CA SER A 179 -14.19 3.21 -4.49
C SER A 179 -14.93 3.08 -5.84
N THR A 180 -16.26 3.07 -5.86
CA THR A 180 -17.05 3.09 -7.11
C THR A 180 -17.15 4.49 -7.72
N LEU A 181 -16.64 5.53 -7.05
CA LEU A 181 -16.80 6.92 -7.46
C LEU A 181 -15.58 7.41 -8.23
N ASP A 182 -14.46 7.50 -7.52
CA ASP A 182 -13.17 8.01 -7.97
C ASP A 182 -12.07 7.51 -6.99
N PRO A 183 -10.77 7.57 -7.37
CA PRO A 183 -9.68 7.07 -6.53
C PRO A 183 -9.26 8.00 -5.37
N HIS A 184 -9.87 9.18 -5.23
CA HIS A 184 -9.50 10.22 -4.27
C HIS A 184 -10.53 10.45 -3.16
N SER A 185 -11.73 9.86 -3.30
CA SER A 185 -12.82 9.90 -2.34
C SER A 185 -12.77 8.70 -1.41
N ASN A 186 -12.53 8.92 -0.12
CA ASN A 186 -12.43 7.86 0.89
C ASN A 186 -12.77 8.37 2.30
N LEU A 187 -13.14 7.44 3.17
CA LEU A 187 -13.19 7.66 4.61
C LEU A 187 -11.81 7.37 5.20
N LEU A 188 -11.28 8.35 5.91
CA LEU A 188 -10.05 8.26 6.69
C LEU A 188 -10.43 7.86 8.12
N PRO A 189 -10.05 6.66 8.59
CA PRO A 189 -10.14 6.31 10.00
C PRO A 189 -9.31 7.29 10.86
N PRO A 190 -9.56 7.35 12.17
CA PRO A 190 -8.97 8.38 13.04
C PRO A 190 -7.45 8.50 12.95
N THR A 191 -6.75 7.36 12.95
CA THR A 191 -5.28 7.31 12.83
C THR A 191 -4.78 7.90 11.51
N TYR A 192 -5.36 7.50 10.38
CA TYR A 192 -5.02 8.02 9.06
C TYR A 192 -5.36 9.50 8.92
N TYR A 193 -6.45 9.95 9.53
CA TYR A 193 -6.85 11.35 9.51
C TYR A 193 -5.87 12.23 10.28
N GLU A 194 -5.45 11.80 11.48
CA GLU A 194 -4.45 12.49 12.30
C GLU A 194 -3.09 12.60 11.58
N GLU A 195 -2.65 11.53 10.91
CA GLU A 195 -1.43 11.53 10.11
C GLU A 195 -1.49 12.55 8.96
N MET A 196 -2.61 12.60 8.23
CA MET A 196 -2.80 13.56 7.15
C MET A 196 -2.84 15.01 7.66
N GLN A 197 -3.50 15.27 8.80
CA GLN A 197 -3.51 16.59 9.43
C GLN A 197 -2.09 17.02 9.82
N THR A 198 -1.30 16.10 10.37
CA THR A 198 0.10 16.35 10.73
C THR A 198 0.95 16.73 9.52
N GLN A 199 0.82 15.97 8.41
CA GLN A 199 1.56 16.23 7.18
C GLN A 199 1.19 17.60 6.56
N THR A 200 -0.11 17.92 6.47
CA THR A 200 -0.59 19.18 5.86
C THR A 200 -0.40 20.40 6.76
N GLY A 201 -0.40 20.21 8.07
CA GLY A 201 -0.14 21.25 9.07
C GLY A 201 1.30 21.75 9.07
N GLY A 202 2.25 20.96 8.54
CA GLY A 202 3.68 21.30 8.47
C GLY A 202 4.38 21.40 9.83
N ARG A 203 3.75 20.86 10.87
CA ARG A 203 4.27 20.84 12.23
C ARG A 203 3.69 19.69 13.02
N PHE A 204 4.49 19.16 13.95
CA PHE A 204 4.05 18.11 14.86
C PHE A 204 4.72 18.25 16.23
N GLY A 205 4.12 17.67 17.26
CA GLY A 205 4.75 17.54 18.57
C GLY A 205 5.75 16.39 18.57
N GLY A 206 7.02 16.65 18.86
CA GLY A 206 8.06 15.62 18.86
C GLY A 206 9.44 16.15 19.22
N LEU A 207 10.48 15.40 18.86
CA LEU A 207 11.85 15.66 19.31
C LEU A 207 12.74 16.30 18.25
N GLY A 208 12.37 16.19 16.97
CA GLY A 208 13.14 16.69 15.83
C GLY A 208 14.31 15.77 15.44
N ILE A 209 14.03 14.48 15.24
CA ILE A 209 15.00 13.48 14.77
C ILE A 209 14.46 12.77 13.54
N VAL A 210 15.35 12.54 12.57
CA VAL A 210 15.14 11.60 11.48
C VAL A 210 15.70 10.25 11.92
N ILE A 211 14.88 9.22 11.86
CA ILE A 211 15.22 7.86 12.32
C ILE A 211 14.96 6.86 11.20
N SER A 212 15.68 5.75 11.23
CA SER A 212 15.51 4.61 10.32
C SER A 212 15.94 3.34 11.03
N ILE A 213 15.53 2.18 10.51
CA ILE A 213 16.02 0.88 10.97
C ILE A 213 17.29 0.56 10.18
N ARG A 214 18.47 0.56 10.85
CA ARG A 214 19.76 0.17 10.25
C ARG A 214 20.33 -1.01 10.99
N ASP A 215 20.80 -2.01 10.26
CA ASP A 215 21.23 -3.30 10.81
C ASP A 215 20.17 -3.83 11.79
N GLY A 216 18.88 -3.68 11.48
CA GLY A 216 17.71 -3.99 12.33
C GLY A 216 17.69 -3.34 13.73
N GLN A 217 18.25 -2.15 13.88
CA GLN A 217 18.18 -1.34 15.09
C GLN A 217 17.68 0.07 14.76
N LEU A 218 16.81 0.60 15.63
CA LEU A 218 16.32 1.97 15.50
C LEU A 218 17.49 2.96 15.66
N THR A 219 17.82 3.64 14.57
CA THR A 219 19.02 4.46 14.45
C THR A 219 18.65 5.87 14.02
N VAL A 220 19.27 6.86 14.68
CA VAL A 220 19.17 8.27 14.30
C VAL A 220 19.98 8.48 13.02
N ILE A 221 19.31 8.83 11.94
CA ILE A 221 19.95 9.27 10.70
C ILE A 221 20.57 10.64 10.92
N SER A 222 19.75 11.59 11.37
CA SER A 222 20.22 12.93 11.68
C SER A 222 19.27 13.62 12.69
N PRO A 223 19.81 14.30 13.72
CA PRO A 223 19.04 15.25 14.50
C PRO A 223 18.82 16.53 13.68
N ILE A 224 17.61 17.07 13.69
CA ILE A 224 17.30 18.34 13.05
C ILE A 224 17.93 19.46 13.87
N GLU A 225 18.74 20.32 13.26
CA GLU A 225 19.44 21.40 13.95
C GLU A 225 18.45 22.33 14.67
N GLY A 226 18.81 22.79 15.88
CA GLY A 226 17.97 23.68 16.67
C GLY A 226 16.77 23.03 17.38
N THR A 227 16.48 21.74 17.14
CA THR A 227 15.37 21.00 17.80
C THR A 227 15.77 20.42 19.16
N PRO A 228 14.80 20.00 20.01
CA PRO A 228 15.09 19.44 21.34
C PRO A 228 16.11 18.30 21.34
N ALA A 229 16.03 17.38 20.38
CA ALA A 229 16.98 16.27 20.29
C ALA A 229 18.41 16.72 20.01
N SER A 230 18.59 17.63 19.05
CA SER A 230 19.90 18.22 18.74
C SER A 230 20.48 18.96 19.95
N GLN A 231 19.65 19.77 20.63
CA GLN A 231 20.05 20.50 21.83
C GLN A 231 20.43 19.58 23.01
N ARG A 232 19.82 18.40 23.10
CA ARG A 232 20.14 17.37 24.10
C ARG A 232 21.38 16.53 23.73
N GLY A 233 22.00 16.78 22.57
CA GLY A 233 23.26 16.14 22.18
C GLY A 233 23.11 14.75 21.58
N ILE A 234 21.90 14.42 21.09
CA ILE A 234 21.66 13.28 20.20
C ILE A 234 22.37 13.56 18.88
N LYS A 235 22.98 12.53 18.29
CA LYS A 235 23.83 12.63 17.09
C LYS A 235 23.41 11.61 16.04
N ALA A 236 23.81 11.84 14.80
CA ALA A 236 23.73 10.84 13.75
C ALA A 236 24.43 9.54 14.19
N GLN A 237 23.89 8.40 13.76
CA GLN A 237 24.31 7.04 14.10
C GLN A 237 24.07 6.62 15.57
N ASP A 238 23.42 7.45 16.39
CA ASP A 238 22.95 7.02 17.70
C ASP A 238 21.89 5.93 17.55
N ARG A 239 22.03 4.84 18.31
CA ARG A 239 21.05 3.75 18.36
C ARG A 239 20.11 4.00 19.54
N ILE A 240 18.82 4.19 19.26
CA ILE A 240 17.80 4.32 20.29
C ILE A 240 17.43 2.90 20.70
N VAL A 241 17.81 2.48 21.91
CA VAL A 241 17.58 1.11 22.41
C VAL A 241 16.34 1.00 23.30
N ARG A 242 15.81 2.14 23.77
CA ARG A 242 14.56 2.21 24.55
C ARG A 242 13.90 3.58 24.40
N ILE A 243 12.58 3.62 24.29
CA ILE A 243 11.75 4.83 24.29
C ILE A 243 10.75 4.71 25.45
N GLY A 244 10.84 5.61 26.43
CA GLY A 244 10.08 5.50 27.67
C GLY A 244 10.39 4.18 28.40
N GLU A 245 9.39 3.33 28.53
CA GLU A 245 9.53 2.03 29.17
C GLU A 245 9.71 0.88 28.17
N GLU A 246 9.58 1.18 26.87
CA GLU A 246 9.51 0.18 25.80
C GLU A 246 10.85 -0.01 25.09
N SER A 247 11.28 -1.27 25.01
CA SER A 247 12.45 -1.68 24.20
C SER A 247 12.17 -1.40 22.73
N THR A 248 13.13 -0.83 22.00
CA THR A 248 12.99 -0.56 20.55
C THR A 248 13.34 -1.76 19.69
N ILE A 249 13.65 -2.90 20.30
CA ILE A 249 13.98 -4.12 19.59
C ILE A 249 12.74 -4.62 18.86
N ASN A 250 12.87 -4.79 17.54
CA ASN A 250 11.79 -5.15 16.60
C ASN A 250 10.61 -4.19 16.55
N MET A 251 10.73 -3.04 17.21
CA MET A 251 9.80 -1.94 17.05
C MET A 251 9.88 -1.46 15.61
N ASN A 252 8.73 -1.42 14.92
CA ASN A 252 8.69 -0.89 13.58
C ASN A 252 8.82 0.64 13.61
N LEU A 253 9.10 1.23 12.44
CA LEU A 253 9.34 2.67 12.34
C LEU A 253 8.13 3.50 12.82
N ASN A 254 6.90 3.06 12.53
CA ASN A 254 5.68 3.78 12.87
C ASN A 254 5.41 3.74 14.38
N GLU A 255 5.60 2.59 15.02
CA GLU A 255 5.54 2.45 16.48
C GLU A 255 6.53 3.39 17.16
N ALA A 256 7.79 3.39 16.70
CA ALA A 256 8.81 4.29 17.22
C ALA A 256 8.41 5.76 17.04
N VAL A 257 7.91 6.14 15.86
CA VAL A 257 7.42 7.49 15.59
C VAL A 257 6.28 7.87 16.54
N ASN A 258 5.33 6.98 16.79
CA ASN A 258 4.19 7.21 17.68
C ASN A 258 4.63 7.46 19.13
N LEU A 259 5.61 6.69 19.63
CA LEU A 259 6.17 6.88 20.97
C LEU A 259 7.03 8.16 21.09
N LEU A 260 7.74 8.54 20.03
CA LEU A 260 8.59 9.74 20.02
C LEU A 260 7.75 11.02 19.86
N ARG A 261 6.63 10.94 19.17
CA ARG A 261 5.63 12.01 19.07
C ARG A 261 4.80 12.11 20.34
N GLY A 262 4.09 13.22 20.47
CA GLY A 262 3.24 13.50 21.63
C GLY A 262 3.09 14.99 21.88
N GLU A 263 2.28 15.33 22.87
CA GLU A 263 1.96 16.73 23.17
C GLU A 263 3.22 17.56 23.47
N PRO A 264 3.41 18.73 22.84
CA PRO A 264 4.50 19.63 23.16
C PRO A 264 4.53 20.01 24.64
N GLY A 265 5.72 19.96 25.25
CA GLY A 265 5.93 20.22 26.68
C GLY A 265 5.95 18.95 27.55
N THR A 266 5.54 17.80 27.02
CA THR A 266 5.73 16.50 27.69
C THR A 266 7.15 15.98 27.52
N ASP A 267 7.63 15.19 28.47
CA ASP A 267 8.94 14.55 28.39
C ASP A 267 8.86 13.14 27.82
N VAL A 268 9.93 12.70 27.17
CA VAL A 268 10.19 11.31 26.81
C VAL A 268 11.62 10.95 27.14
N ASN A 269 11.81 9.78 27.75
CA ASN A 269 13.13 9.26 28.07
C ASN A 269 13.61 8.37 26.93
N LEU A 270 14.80 8.63 26.41
CA LEU A 270 15.44 7.82 25.37
C LEU A 270 16.70 7.19 25.94
N TRP A 271 16.90 5.89 25.76
CA TRP A 271 18.19 5.27 26.02
C TRP A 271 18.95 5.17 24.72
N ILE A 272 20.10 5.83 24.67
CA ILE A 272 20.94 5.93 23.49
C ILE A 272 22.20 5.09 23.69
N GLN A 273 22.42 4.17 22.77
CA GLN A 273 23.69 3.46 22.59
C GLN A 273 24.50 4.17 21.50
N ARG A 274 25.74 4.53 21.83
CA ARG A 274 26.70 5.16 20.92
C ARG A 274 27.96 4.32 20.88
N ALA A 275 28.59 4.16 19.71
CA ALA A 275 29.70 3.21 19.49
C ALA A 275 30.82 3.24 20.56
N ASN A 276 31.11 4.42 21.13
CA ASN A 276 32.17 4.61 22.12
C ASN A 276 31.69 4.52 23.58
N TRP A 277 30.45 4.07 23.83
CA TRP A 277 29.90 3.92 25.18
C TRP A 277 29.78 2.44 25.56
N PRO A 278 30.22 2.07 26.78
CA PRO A 278 30.10 0.70 27.25
C PRO A 278 28.65 0.29 27.53
N GLU A 279 27.78 1.24 27.87
CA GLU A 279 26.37 1.01 28.21
C GLU A 279 25.50 2.14 27.64
N PRO A 280 24.20 1.89 27.35
CA PRO A 280 23.26 2.91 26.93
C PRO A 280 23.09 4.00 28.00
N ARG A 281 22.88 5.23 27.57
CA ARG A 281 22.64 6.37 28.48
C ARG A 281 21.26 6.97 28.26
N GLU A 282 20.62 7.36 29.36
CA GLU A 282 19.30 7.99 29.34
C GLU A 282 19.38 9.48 28.97
N PHE A 283 18.48 9.90 28.09
CA PHE A 283 18.24 11.27 27.67
C PHE A 283 16.77 11.59 27.86
N THR A 284 16.43 12.41 28.85
CA THR A 284 15.11 13.04 28.92
C THR A 284 15.04 14.17 27.91
N VAL A 285 14.16 14.07 26.92
CA VAL A 285 13.95 15.08 25.89
C VAL A 285 12.52 15.59 26.01
N THR A 286 12.37 16.91 26.13
CA THR A 286 11.06 17.55 26.17
C THR A 286 10.56 17.77 24.75
N ARG A 287 9.37 17.25 24.43
CA ARG A 287 8.73 17.42 23.12
C ARG A 287 8.49 18.89 22.85
N ALA A 288 8.72 19.32 21.62
CA ALA A 288 8.41 20.65 21.13
C ALA A 288 7.63 20.58 19.82
N VAL A 289 7.11 21.72 19.38
CA VAL A 289 6.56 21.83 18.03
C VAL A 289 7.73 21.81 17.05
N ILE A 290 7.85 20.71 16.30
CA ILE A 290 8.82 20.52 15.24
C ILE A 290 8.19 21.03 13.95
N LYS A 291 8.90 21.93 13.26
CA LYS A 291 8.52 22.44 11.95
C LYS A 291 9.05 21.48 10.89
N ILE A 292 8.19 21.09 9.95
CA ILE A 292 8.60 20.35 8.75
C ILE A 292 9.02 21.40 7.72
N GLU A 293 10.24 21.30 7.22
CA GLU A 293 10.70 22.14 6.12
C GLU A 293 10.06 21.66 4.83
N SER A 294 9.28 22.54 4.21
CA SER A 294 8.58 22.26 2.95
C SER A 294 9.30 22.83 1.73
N VAL A 295 10.37 23.59 1.97
CA VAL A 295 11.13 24.33 0.97
C VAL A 295 12.62 24.23 1.27
N ASP A 296 13.41 23.89 0.26
CA ASP A 296 14.87 24.04 0.30
C ASP A 296 15.31 25.09 -0.71
N SER A 297 16.45 25.73 -0.48
CA SER A 297 17.04 26.62 -1.47
C SER A 297 18.56 26.58 -1.51
N LYS A 298 19.14 26.88 -2.68
CA LYS A 298 20.58 26.94 -2.88
C LYS A 298 20.95 28.01 -3.91
N PRO A 299 21.98 28.85 -3.66
CA PRO A 299 22.54 29.70 -4.72
C PRO A 299 23.37 28.84 -5.67
N LEU A 300 23.11 28.95 -6.97
CA LEU A 300 23.89 28.32 -8.03
C LEU A 300 24.82 29.35 -8.69
N ALA A 301 25.70 28.87 -9.58
CA ALA A 301 26.56 29.73 -10.38
C ALA A 301 25.75 30.75 -11.22
N GLU A 302 26.40 31.84 -11.63
CA GLU A 302 25.80 32.91 -12.44
C GLU A 302 24.53 33.54 -11.82
N LYS A 303 24.45 33.61 -10.48
CA LYS A 303 23.31 34.19 -9.74
C LYS A 303 21.95 33.56 -10.06
N VAL A 304 21.95 32.27 -10.37
CA VAL A 304 20.71 31.48 -10.49
C VAL A 304 20.32 30.97 -9.11
N GLY A 305 19.10 31.26 -8.68
CA GLY A 305 18.53 30.67 -7.47
C GLY A 305 17.94 29.30 -7.78
N TYR A 306 18.19 28.31 -6.92
CA TYR A 306 17.43 27.06 -6.89
C TYR A 306 16.52 27.06 -5.67
N LEU A 307 15.25 26.75 -5.88
CA LEU A 307 14.25 26.62 -4.82
C LEU A 307 13.40 25.38 -5.08
N ARG A 308 13.45 24.41 -4.17
CA ARG A 308 12.67 23.16 -4.23
C ARG A 308 11.48 23.27 -3.29
N ILE A 309 10.27 23.00 -3.78
CA ILE A 309 9.07 22.86 -2.94
C ILE A 309 8.75 21.37 -2.85
N LYS A 310 8.89 20.78 -1.65
CA LYS A 310 8.67 19.34 -1.42
C LYS A 310 7.19 18.99 -1.29
N ASN A 311 6.40 19.88 -0.67
CA ASN A 311 4.98 19.68 -0.39
C ASN A 311 4.31 21.03 -0.10
N PHE A 312 3.00 21.15 -0.28
CA PHE A 312 2.23 22.36 0.01
C PHE A 312 1.55 22.28 1.38
N GLN A 313 2.25 22.71 2.41
CA GLN A 313 1.84 22.74 3.82
C GLN A 313 1.41 24.15 4.26
N ALA A 314 0.79 24.27 5.43
CA ALA A 314 0.27 25.55 5.93
C ALA A 314 1.30 26.72 5.96
N ASN A 315 2.59 26.43 6.11
CA ASN A 315 3.72 27.36 6.15
C ASN A 315 4.49 27.54 4.83
N THR A 316 4.17 26.78 3.78
CA THR A 316 5.01 26.75 2.56
C THR A 316 5.13 28.12 1.89
N TYR A 317 4.05 28.87 1.75
CA TYR A 317 4.12 30.22 1.20
C TYR A 317 5.06 31.16 1.96
N SER A 318 5.03 31.14 3.29
CA SER A 318 5.95 31.95 4.09
C SER A 318 7.40 31.50 3.97
N ASP A 319 7.62 30.19 3.84
CA ASP A 319 8.94 29.62 3.68
C ASP A 319 9.52 30.00 2.32
N VAL A 320 8.76 29.84 1.22
CA VAL A 320 9.16 30.30 -0.13
C VAL A 320 9.61 31.77 -0.11
N ARG A 321 8.82 32.66 0.52
CA ARG A 321 9.20 34.09 0.60
C ARG A 321 10.49 34.33 1.37
N THR A 322 10.73 33.55 2.42
CA THR A 322 11.94 33.65 3.24
C THR A 322 13.15 33.20 2.44
N HIS A 323 13.10 32.01 1.84
CA HIS A 323 14.17 31.45 1.00
C HIS A 323 14.47 32.34 -0.23
N LEU A 324 13.45 32.93 -0.87
CA LEU A 324 13.66 33.88 -1.98
C LEU A 324 14.39 35.15 -1.52
N ALA A 325 14.07 35.68 -0.34
CA ALA A 325 14.75 36.85 0.20
C ALA A 325 16.22 36.56 0.52
N GLU A 326 16.48 35.40 1.13
CA GLU A 326 17.83 34.93 1.47
C GLU A 326 18.68 34.71 0.20
N LEU A 327 18.14 34.04 -0.82
CA LEU A 327 18.82 33.85 -2.10
C LEU A 327 19.23 35.19 -2.74
N LYS A 328 18.31 36.16 -2.78
CA LYS A 328 18.59 37.50 -3.32
C LYS A 328 19.65 38.24 -2.52
N GLU A 329 19.62 38.15 -1.20
CA GLU A 329 20.60 38.78 -0.32
C GLU A 329 21.99 38.16 -0.52
N GLN A 330 22.08 36.83 -0.51
CA GLN A 330 23.33 36.09 -0.69
C GLN A 330 23.99 36.35 -2.05
N MET A 331 23.20 36.45 -3.13
CA MET A 331 23.72 36.64 -4.50
C MET A 331 23.83 38.11 -4.92
N GLY A 332 23.32 39.05 -4.11
CA GLY A 332 23.23 40.46 -4.47
C GLY A 332 22.34 40.67 -5.71
N GLY A 333 21.14 40.10 -5.68
CA GLY A 333 20.20 39.99 -6.80
C GLY A 333 20.27 38.63 -7.51
N MET A 334 19.23 38.31 -8.30
CA MET A 334 19.12 37.05 -9.06
C MET A 334 19.05 37.34 -10.56
N GLN A 335 19.68 36.48 -11.36
CA GLN A 335 19.57 36.49 -12.83
C GLN A 335 18.50 35.51 -13.34
N GLY A 336 18.16 34.48 -12.56
CA GLY A 336 17.10 33.53 -12.88
C GLY A 336 16.75 32.66 -11.68
N LEU A 337 15.63 31.94 -11.78
CA LEU A 337 15.16 31.04 -10.73
C LEU A 337 14.77 29.67 -11.32
N ILE A 338 15.27 28.61 -10.71
CA ILE A 338 14.79 27.25 -10.90
C ILE A 338 13.80 26.98 -9.76
N LEU A 339 12.55 26.70 -10.11
CA LEU A 339 11.51 26.28 -9.19
C LEU A 339 11.27 24.78 -9.36
N ASP A 340 11.80 23.98 -8.44
CA ASP A 340 11.75 22.51 -8.51
C ASP A 340 10.54 21.97 -7.74
N MET A 341 9.64 21.28 -8.44
CA MET A 341 8.46 20.60 -7.88
C MET A 341 8.41 19.13 -8.28
N ARG A 342 9.54 18.55 -8.70
CA ARG A 342 9.65 17.10 -8.94
C ARG A 342 9.37 16.34 -7.64
N ASP A 343 8.63 15.24 -7.77
CA ASP A 343 8.19 14.37 -6.67
C ASP A 343 7.34 15.07 -5.59
N ASN A 344 6.73 16.22 -5.92
CA ASN A 344 5.81 16.93 -5.04
C ASN A 344 4.34 16.55 -5.33
N PRO A 345 3.68 15.74 -4.48
CA PRO A 345 2.33 15.24 -4.70
C PRO A 345 1.23 16.30 -4.51
N GLY A 346 1.61 17.55 -4.21
CA GLY A 346 0.69 18.67 -4.05
C GLY A 346 0.50 19.06 -2.60
N GLY A 347 -0.75 19.17 -2.14
CA GLY A 347 -1.09 19.62 -0.78
C GLY A 347 -2.18 20.69 -0.78
N LEU A 348 -2.08 21.68 0.10
CA LEU A 348 -3.13 22.69 0.30
C LEU A 348 -3.30 23.61 -0.92
N LEU A 349 -4.49 23.59 -1.54
CA LEU A 349 -4.88 24.47 -2.65
C LEU A 349 -4.59 25.96 -2.40
N GLU A 350 -4.86 26.44 -1.19
CA GLU A 350 -4.64 27.85 -0.83
C GLU A 350 -3.15 28.23 -0.92
N GLN A 351 -2.24 27.30 -0.66
CA GLN A 351 -0.79 27.56 -0.73
C GLN A 351 -0.32 27.65 -2.18
N SER A 352 -0.81 26.79 -3.08
CA SER A 352 -0.48 26.90 -4.51
C SER A 352 -1.01 28.18 -5.13
N ILE A 353 -2.20 28.63 -4.74
CA ILE A 353 -2.74 29.93 -5.17
C ILE A 353 -1.80 31.06 -4.76
N ARG A 354 -1.42 31.14 -3.48
CA ARG A 354 -0.56 32.22 -2.97
C ARG A 354 0.85 32.18 -3.56
N ILE A 355 1.41 30.99 -3.77
CA ILE A 355 2.73 30.82 -4.38
C ILE A 355 2.69 31.21 -5.86
N SER A 356 1.63 30.85 -6.60
CA SER A 356 1.45 31.32 -7.98
C SER A 356 1.35 32.85 -8.05
N ASP A 357 0.63 33.46 -7.10
CA ASP A 357 0.46 34.92 -6.99
C ASP A 357 1.79 35.67 -6.71
N LEU A 358 2.83 34.98 -6.22
CA LEU A 358 4.16 35.59 -6.07
C LEU A 358 4.80 35.92 -7.42
N PHE A 359 4.49 35.16 -8.47
CA PHE A 359 5.24 35.21 -9.74
C PHE A 359 4.41 35.72 -10.91
N VAL A 360 3.08 35.67 -10.82
CA VAL A 360 2.15 36.14 -11.86
C VAL A 360 1.65 37.54 -11.49
N ASP A 361 1.74 38.51 -12.41
CA ASP A 361 1.33 39.90 -12.14
C ASP A 361 -0.14 40.17 -12.50
N GLU A 362 -0.66 39.49 -13.53
CA GLU A 362 -2.05 39.52 -13.94
C GLU A 362 -2.48 38.19 -14.60
N GLY A 363 -3.79 37.90 -14.55
CA GLY A 363 -4.36 36.71 -15.16
C GLY A 363 -5.05 35.79 -14.16
N THR A 364 -5.59 34.68 -14.67
CA THR A 364 -6.18 33.63 -13.84
C THR A 364 -5.06 32.75 -13.30
N ILE A 365 -5.15 32.34 -12.04
CA ILE A 365 -4.29 31.30 -11.46
C ILE A 365 -4.97 29.94 -11.63
N VAL A 366 -6.19 29.82 -11.12
CA VAL A 366 -6.98 28.58 -11.17
C VAL A 366 -8.48 28.90 -11.12
N SER A 367 -9.29 28.10 -11.81
CA SER A 367 -10.74 28.07 -11.62
C SER A 367 -11.15 26.73 -11.02
N THR A 368 -12.04 26.70 -10.03
CA THR A 368 -12.68 25.47 -9.56
C THR A 368 -14.12 25.41 -10.07
N VAL A 369 -14.56 24.22 -10.48
CA VAL A 369 -15.89 23.97 -11.05
C VAL A 369 -16.51 22.78 -10.34
N GLY A 370 -17.55 23.04 -9.55
CA GLY A 370 -18.36 22.02 -8.89
C GLY A 370 -19.59 21.59 -9.69
N VAL A 371 -20.46 20.81 -9.03
CA VAL A 371 -21.63 20.13 -9.61
C VAL A 371 -22.47 21.03 -10.54
N GLY A 372 -22.70 20.54 -11.77
CA GLY A 372 -23.57 21.18 -12.76
C GLY A 372 -23.12 22.57 -13.21
N ASN A 373 -21.82 22.90 -13.04
CA ASN A 373 -21.23 24.20 -13.35
C ASN A 373 -21.87 25.38 -12.58
N LYS A 374 -22.60 25.09 -11.49
CA LYS A 374 -23.32 26.08 -10.67
C LYS A 374 -22.40 26.76 -9.65
N LEU A 375 -21.29 26.13 -9.32
CA LEU A 375 -20.28 26.60 -8.36
C LEU A 375 -18.95 26.75 -9.11
N ARG A 376 -18.79 27.86 -9.83
CA ARG A 376 -17.51 28.24 -10.43
C ARG A 376 -16.86 29.34 -9.61
N GLU A 377 -15.71 29.04 -9.03
CA GLU A 377 -14.86 30.03 -8.37
C GLU A 377 -13.61 30.25 -9.23
N THR A 378 -13.09 31.47 -9.28
CA THR A 378 -11.87 31.79 -10.02
C THR A 378 -10.98 32.65 -9.16
N LYS A 379 -9.72 32.23 -9.05
CA LYS A 379 -8.66 32.94 -8.34
C LYS A 379 -7.77 33.61 -9.38
N SER A 380 -7.57 34.91 -9.22
CA SER A 380 -6.78 35.73 -10.13
C SER A 380 -5.57 36.31 -9.42
N ALA A 381 -4.53 36.57 -10.20
CA ALA A 381 -3.30 37.14 -9.70
C ALA A 381 -3.44 38.64 -9.35
N ASN A 382 -2.61 39.09 -8.42
CA ASN A 382 -2.52 40.46 -7.93
C ASN A 382 -1.11 41.01 -8.21
N ARG A 383 -1.02 42.05 -9.03
CA ARG A 383 0.24 42.75 -9.35
C ARG A 383 1.02 43.27 -8.13
N ALA A 384 0.35 43.47 -7.00
CA ALA A 384 0.98 44.08 -5.83
C ALA A 384 1.91 43.07 -5.12
N GLY A 385 3.22 43.32 -5.16
CA GLY A 385 4.20 42.49 -4.48
C GLY A 385 4.66 41.27 -5.28
N THR A 386 4.33 41.21 -6.57
CA THR A 386 4.89 40.21 -7.51
C THR A 386 6.42 40.34 -7.55
N GLU A 387 7.08 39.19 -7.63
CA GLU A 387 8.52 39.07 -7.77
C GLU A 387 9.05 39.80 -9.02
N PRO A 388 10.30 40.33 -8.99
CA PRO A 388 10.89 41.02 -10.13
C PRO A 388 10.95 40.18 -11.41
N GLU A 389 11.09 40.87 -12.55
CA GLU A 389 11.22 40.27 -13.88
C GLU A 389 12.60 39.63 -14.08
N TYR A 390 12.73 38.38 -13.65
CA TYR A 390 13.81 37.45 -14.03
C TYR A 390 13.21 36.17 -14.65
N PRO A 391 13.91 35.49 -15.58
CA PRO A 391 13.46 34.22 -16.14
C PRO A 391 13.29 33.13 -15.08
N ILE A 392 12.27 32.27 -15.28
CA ILE A 392 11.97 31.14 -14.40
C ILE A 392 11.88 29.87 -15.25
N VAL A 393 12.51 28.80 -14.76
CA VAL A 393 12.29 27.42 -15.22
C VAL A 393 11.64 26.64 -14.08
N VAL A 394 10.56 25.92 -14.35
CA VAL A 394 9.87 25.05 -13.41
C VAL A 394 10.22 23.61 -13.74
N LEU A 395 10.77 22.85 -12.78
CA LEU A 395 11.03 21.43 -12.93
C LEU A 395 9.85 20.61 -12.42
N VAL A 396 9.41 19.63 -13.22
CA VAL A 396 8.28 18.75 -12.91
C VAL A 396 8.51 17.32 -13.39
N ASN A 397 7.85 16.33 -12.79
CA ASN A 397 7.85 14.95 -13.26
C ASN A 397 6.52 14.26 -12.96
N GLY A 398 6.42 12.94 -13.20
CA GLY A 398 5.22 12.15 -12.91
C GLY A 398 4.75 12.19 -11.44
N GLY A 399 5.62 12.57 -10.50
CA GLY A 399 5.30 12.73 -9.08
C GLY A 399 4.78 14.12 -8.72
N SER A 400 4.91 15.10 -9.63
CA SER A 400 4.29 16.42 -9.49
C SER A 400 2.79 16.30 -9.68
N ALA A 401 1.99 16.57 -8.64
CA ALA A 401 0.53 16.42 -8.69
C ALA A 401 -0.21 17.59 -8.01
N SER A 402 -1.50 17.76 -8.36
CA SER A 402 -2.46 18.64 -7.69
C SER A 402 -1.95 20.08 -7.51
N ALA A 403 -1.63 20.51 -6.28
CA ALA A 403 -1.14 21.86 -6.01
C ALA A 403 0.10 22.25 -6.84
N SER A 404 1.00 21.29 -7.11
CA SER A 404 2.17 21.47 -7.99
C SER A 404 1.75 21.76 -9.43
N GLU A 405 0.74 21.04 -9.93
CA GLU A 405 0.20 21.21 -11.28
C GLU A 405 -0.51 22.56 -11.43
N ILE A 406 -1.17 23.05 -10.36
CA ILE A 406 -1.75 24.40 -10.33
C ILE A 406 -0.66 25.46 -10.50
N VAL A 407 0.45 25.37 -9.76
CA VAL A 407 1.57 26.32 -9.89
C VAL A 407 2.19 26.24 -11.28
N ALA A 408 2.53 25.04 -11.75
CA ALA A 408 3.14 24.85 -13.07
C ALA A 408 2.21 25.36 -14.19
N GLY A 409 0.93 25.00 -14.16
CA GLY A 409 -0.06 25.44 -15.13
C GLY A 409 -0.32 26.95 -15.08
N ALA A 410 -0.37 27.55 -13.89
CA ALA A 410 -0.53 29.00 -13.74
C ALA A 410 0.68 29.76 -14.32
N LEU A 411 1.90 29.33 -14.05
CA LEU A 411 3.11 29.98 -14.57
C LEU A 411 3.27 29.77 -16.08
N GLN A 412 3.00 28.57 -16.58
CA GLN A 412 3.11 28.25 -18.00
C GLN A 412 2.09 29.03 -18.84
N LYS A 413 0.80 28.94 -18.47
CA LYS A 413 -0.30 29.51 -19.26
C LYS A 413 -0.42 31.04 -19.16
N ASN A 414 0.14 31.66 -18.11
CA ASN A 414 0.29 33.12 -18.04
C ASN A 414 1.60 33.63 -18.68
N ASN A 415 2.31 32.80 -19.45
CA ASN A 415 3.53 33.16 -20.19
C ASN A 415 4.67 33.64 -19.25
N ARG A 416 4.77 33.06 -18.05
CA ARG A 416 5.70 33.50 -16.98
C ARG A 416 6.93 32.60 -16.82
N ALA A 417 6.81 31.30 -17.02
CA ALA A 417 7.91 30.36 -16.83
C ALA A 417 7.91 29.26 -17.90
N VAL A 418 9.09 28.74 -18.22
CA VAL A 418 9.24 27.51 -19.01
C VAL A 418 9.12 26.30 -18.09
N VAL A 419 8.34 25.31 -18.50
CA VAL A 419 8.22 24.03 -17.78
C VAL A 419 9.16 23.01 -18.42
N LEU A 420 10.03 22.41 -17.62
CA LEU A 420 11.05 21.42 -18.01
C LEU A 420 10.87 20.14 -17.16
N GLY A 421 11.10 18.96 -17.72
CA GLY A 421 10.99 17.69 -17.00
C GLY A 421 10.13 16.67 -17.74
N ASP A 422 9.32 15.90 -17.02
CA ASP A 422 8.34 14.97 -17.62
C ASP A 422 6.90 15.42 -17.38
N THR A 423 5.95 14.84 -18.11
CA THR A 423 4.53 15.11 -17.90
C THR A 423 4.12 14.77 -16.47
N THR A 424 3.41 15.71 -15.85
CA THR A 424 2.92 15.57 -14.47
C THR A 424 1.82 14.53 -14.30
N PHE A 425 1.46 14.25 -13.03
CA PHE A 425 0.58 13.16 -12.66
C PHE A 425 -0.81 13.21 -13.32
N GLY A 426 -1.43 14.39 -13.42
CA GLY A 426 -2.74 14.58 -14.04
C GLY A 426 -3.92 14.65 -13.09
N LYS A 427 -3.74 15.06 -11.83
CA LYS A 427 -4.83 15.12 -10.85
C LYS A 427 -5.52 16.48 -10.92
N GLY A 428 -6.64 16.55 -11.64
CA GLY A 428 -7.45 17.75 -11.85
C GLY A 428 -8.60 17.95 -10.86
N THR A 429 -8.59 17.28 -9.70
CA THR A 429 -9.70 17.27 -8.74
C THR A 429 -9.40 17.98 -7.42
N VAL A 430 -10.45 18.46 -6.76
CA VAL A 430 -10.40 19.11 -5.44
C VAL A 430 -11.22 18.29 -4.45
N GLN A 431 -10.58 17.91 -3.34
CA GLN A 431 -11.23 17.24 -2.23
C GLN A 431 -11.52 18.19 -1.05
N ILE A 432 -12.66 17.98 -0.39
CA ILE A 432 -12.99 18.59 0.90
C ILE A 432 -13.03 17.49 1.98
N LEU A 433 -12.64 17.87 3.20
CA LEU A 433 -12.70 17.02 4.38
C LEU A 433 -13.95 17.33 5.20
N TYR A 434 -14.67 16.29 5.59
CA TYR A 434 -15.83 16.34 6.47
C TYR A 434 -15.55 15.49 7.71
N GLU A 435 -15.30 16.14 8.84
CA GLU A 435 -14.99 15.51 10.13
C GLU A 435 -16.24 14.85 10.75
N PHE A 436 -16.03 13.72 11.43
CA PHE A 436 -17.04 12.97 12.15
C PHE A 436 -16.72 12.84 13.65
N PRO A 437 -17.70 12.50 14.51
CA PRO A 437 -17.53 12.54 15.97
C PRO A 437 -16.65 11.43 16.55
N ASP A 438 -16.32 10.43 15.76
CA ASP A 438 -15.40 9.34 16.10
C ASP A 438 -13.96 9.66 15.70
N ASP A 439 -13.66 10.94 15.41
CA ASP A 439 -12.39 11.46 14.90
C ASP A 439 -11.98 10.94 13.51
N SER A 440 -12.89 10.27 12.79
CA SER A 440 -12.73 9.95 11.37
C SER A 440 -13.10 11.15 10.48
N ALA A 441 -12.69 11.12 9.22
CA ALA A 441 -13.06 12.15 8.25
C ALA A 441 -13.35 11.58 6.86
N LEU A 442 -14.40 12.07 6.21
CA LEU A 442 -14.65 11.82 4.80
C LEU A 442 -13.86 12.82 3.95
N LYS A 443 -12.97 12.33 3.11
CA LYS A 443 -12.36 13.08 2.01
C LYS A 443 -13.20 12.84 0.76
N LEU A 444 -13.82 13.90 0.22
CA LEU A 444 -14.76 13.79 -0.90
C LEU A 444 -14.39 14.72 -2.04
N THR A 445 -14.37 14.22 -3.27
CA THR A 445 -14.19 15.04 -4.46
C THR A 445 -15.46 15.86 -4.76
N VAL A 446 -15.32 17.20 -4.71
CA VAL A 446 -16.45 18.13 -4.84
C VAL A 446 -16.37 19.03 -6.08
N ALA A 447 -15.18 19.15 -6.67
CA ALA A 447 -14.93 20.01 -7.81
C ALA A 447 -13.76 19.50 -8.65
N GLN A 448 -13.74 19.89 -9.91
CA GLN A 448 -12.55 19.85 -10.75
C GLN A 448 -11.90 21.23 -10.78
N TYR A 449 -10.59 21.33 -10.94
CA TYR A 449 -9.93 22.60 -11.19
C TYR A 449 -9.43 22.69 -12.64
N LEU A 450 -9.45 23.91 -13.17
CA LEU A 450 -9.07 24.25 -14.52
C LEU A 450 -7.91 25.24 -14.47
N THR A 451 -6.91 24.99 -15.32
CA THR A 451 -5.79 25.90 -15.55
C THR A 451 -6.25 27.16 -16.29
N PRO A 452 -5.41 28.21 -16.38
CA PRO A 452 -5.76 29.43 -17.11
C PRO A 452 -6.13 29.10 -18.57
N GLY A 453 -7.21 29.70 -19.07
CA GLY A 453 -7.84 29.31 -20.34
C GLY A 453 -8.99 28.31 -20.20
N GLY A 454 -9.23 27.77 -19.00
CA GLY A 454 -10.33 26.83 -18.73
C GLY A 454 -10.03 25.40 -19.18
N VAL A 455 -8.76 25.02 -19.24
CA VAL A 455 -8.29 23.69 -19.65
C VAL A 455 -8.23 22.78 -18.43
N SER A 456 -8.89 21.63 -18.49
CA SER A 456 -8.78 20.57 -17.49
C SER A 456 -7.51 19.76 -17.72
N ILE A 457 -6.84 19.39 -16.63
CA ILE A 457 -5.65 18.55 -16.66
C ILE A 457 -5.94 17.12 -16.18
N GLN A 458 -7.20 16.82 -15.85
CA GLN A 458 -7.60 15.50 -15.35
C GLN A 458 -7.20 14.42 -16.38
N ASN A 459 -6.44 13.42 -15.94
CA ASN A 459 -5.86 12.33 -16.75
C ASN A 459 -4.75 12.74 -17.73
N GLU A 460 -4.46 14.02 -17.90
CA GLU A 460 -3.50 14.53 -18.88
C GLU A 460 -2.25 15.14 -18.24
N GLY A 461 -2.41 15.83 -17.11
CA GLY A 461 -1.35 16.60 -16.46
C GLY A 461 -0.95 17.87 -17.21
N ILE A 462 -0.08 18.65 -16.57
CA ILE A 462 0.76 19.66 -17.20
C ILE A 462 1.80 18.97 -18.08
N ILE A 463 1.72 19.25 -19.38
CA ILE A 463 2.71 18.84 -20.38
C ILE A 463 3.85 19.89 -20.36
N PRO A 464 5.12 19.47 -20.17
CA PRO A 464 6.24 20.40 -20.14
C PRO A 464 6.50 21.02 -21.54
N ASP A 465 7.11 22.20 -21.56
CA ASP A 465 7.56 22.84 -22.80
C ASP A 465 8.75 22.08 -23.40
N LEU A 466 9.63 21.62 -22.50
CA LEU A 466 10.82 20.84 -22.78
C LEU A 466 10.72 19.53 -22.00
N ARG A 467 10.50 18.42 -22.71
CA ARG A 467 10.40 17.10 -22.08
C ARG A 467 11.77 16.45 -22.01
N THR A 468 12.20 16.02 -20.83
CA THR A 468 13.46 15.31 -20.59
C THR A 468 13.19 13.84 -20.29
N ILE A 469 14.00 12.95 -20.86
CA ILE A 469 13.87 11.49 -20.70
C ILE A 469 15.28 10.93 -20.41
N PRO A 470 15.54 10.42 -19.20
CA PRO A 470 16.80 9.76 -18.90
C PRO A 470 16.93 8.46 -19.72
N VAL A 471 18.15 8.14 -20.12
CA VAL A 471 18.46 6.99 -20.97
C VAL A 471 19.57 6.18 -20.34
N VAL A 472 19.29 4.89 -20.11
CA VAL A 472 20.28 3.91 -19.68
C VAL A 472 20.66 3.05 -20.89
N VAL A 473 21.96 2.98 -21.21
CA VAL A 473 22.49 2.09 -22.25
C VAL A 473 23.72 1.38 -21.68
N THR A 474 23.51 0.20 -21.11
CA THR A 474 24.55 -0.69 -20.60
C THR A 474 24.39 -2.08 -21.24
N PRO A 475 25.42 -2.95 -21.20
CA PRO A 475 25.30 -4.32 -21.68
C PRO A 475 24.15 -5.11 -21.03
N ASP A 476 23.87 -4.84 -19.75
CA ASP A 476 22.91 -5.61 -18.94
C ASP A 476 21.53 -4.95 -18.85
N SER A 477 21.43 -3.64 -19.14
CA SER A 477 20.18 -2.87 -19.04
C SER A 477 20.13 -1.74 -20.07
N VAL A 478 19.03 -1.70 -20.85
CA VAL A 478 18.73 -0.63 -21.80
C VAL A 478 17.32 -0.10 -21.55
N ASN A 479 17.22 1.21 -21.36
CA ASN A 479 15.97 1.95 -21.20
C ASN A 479 16.11 3.32 -21.86
N MET A 480 15.49 3.51 -23.02
CA MET A 480 15.58 4.71 -23.84
C MET A 480 14.24 5.42 -24.07
N PHE A 481 13.13 4.71 -23.85
CA PHE A 481 11.80 5.16 -24.27
C PHE A 481 10.82 5.30 -23.11
N LEU A 482 11.11 4.69 -21.95
CA LEU A 482 10.29 4.89 -20.78
C LEU A 482 10.74 6.17 -20.07
N SER A 483 9.82 7.13 -19.93
CA SER A 483 9.95 7.99 -18.76
C SER A 483 9.72 7.12 -17.53
N GLN A 484 10.47 7.41 -16.45
CA GLN A 484 10.41 6.67 -15.19
C GLN A 484 8.99 6.19 -14.94
N SER A 485 8.80 4.88 -14.77
CA SER A 485 7.52 4.16 -14.79
C SER A 485 6.60 4.57 -13.63
N MET A 486 6.19 5.82 -13.63
CA MET A 486 5.40 6.48 -12.61
C MET A 486 3.95 6.35 -13.02
N GLN A 487 3.18 5.72 -12.14
CA GLN A 487 1.73 5.65 -12.27
C GLN A 487 1.15 7.06 -12.41
N ARG A 488 0.28 7.29 -13.40
CA ARG A 488 -0.40 8.57 -13.62
C ARG A 488 -1.85 8.52 -13.18
N GLU A 489 -2.53 9.66 -13.10
CA GLU A 489 -3.97 9.72 -12.79
C GLU A 489 -4.79 8.86 -13.76
N SER A 490 -4.44 8.91 -15.05
CA SER A 490 -5.10 8.11 -16.07
C SER A 490 -4.96 6.61 -15.80
N ASP A 491 -3.92 6.18 -15.09
CA ASP A 491 -3.63 4.81 -14.72
C ASP A 491 -4.41 4.29 -13.51
N LEU A 492 -5.16 5.16 -12.82
CA LEU A 492 -5.98 4.79 -11.68
C LEU A 492 -7.35 4.24 -12.11
N ALA A 493 -7.85 3.26 -11.35
CA ALA A 493 -9.22 2.80 -11.46
C ALA A 493 -10.22 3.94 -11.21
N MET A 494 -11.35 3.92 -11.91
CA MET A 494 -12.48 4.83 -11.68
C MET A 494 -12.15 6.34 -11.79
N THR A 495 -11.06 6.72 -12.46
CA THR A 495 -10.74 8.15 -12.67
C THR A 495 -11.90 8.92 -13.31
N LEU A 496 -12.02 10.20 -12.94
CA LEU A 496 -13.03 11.09 -13.50
C LEU A 496 -12.80 11.35 -14.99
N ALA A 497 -13.89 11.65 -15.71
CA ALA A 497 -13.79 11.99 -17.12
C ALA A 497 -13.11 13.37 -17.29
N ASN A 498 -12.45 13.59 -18.42
CA ASN A 498 -11.97 14.93 -18.78
C ASN A 498 -13.09 15.66 -19.57
N PRO A 499 -13.82 16.63 -18.96
CA PRO A 499 -14.98 17.29 -19.57
C PRO A 499 -14.60 18.26 -20.69
N THR A 500 -13.32 18.61 -20.83
CA THR A 500 -12.80 19.53 -21.85
C THR A 500 -11.51 18.96 -22.42
N THR A 501 -11.63 17.92 -23.26
CA THR A 501 -10.54 17.52 -24.15
C THR A 501 -10.36 18.60 -25.20
N GLN A 502 -9.57 19.61 -24.87
CA GLN A 502 -8.72 20.24 -25.86
C GLN A 502 -7.38 19.55 -25.70
N PRO A 503 -7.01 18.60 -26.58
CA PRO A 503 -5.60 18.30 -26.74
C PRO A 503 -4.94 19.65 -26.90
N ASP A 504 -3.92 19.96 -26.12
CA ASP A 504 -3.20 21.23 -26.18
C ASP A 504 -2.60 21.35 -27.60
N ALA A 505 -3.42 21.82 -28.54
CA ALA A 505 -3.14 21.95 -29.95
C ALA A 505 -2.36 23.25 -30.09
N GLY A 506 -1.11 23.27 -29.64
CA GLY A 506 -0.39 24.54 -29.64
C GLY A 506 1.09 24.58 -29.28
N GLY A 507 1.72 23.50 -28.81
CA GLY A 507 3.16 23.50 -28.57
C GLY A 507 3.78 22.17 -28.97
N VAL A 508 4.67 22.18 -29.96
CA VAL A 508 5.54 21.01 -30.19
C VAL A 508 6.42 20.86 -28.95
N VAL A 509 6.08 19.90 -28.09
CA VAL A 509 6.92 19.50 -26.95
C VAL A 509 8.27 19.10 -27.53
N ARG A 510 9.34 19.79 -27.14
CA ARG A 510 10.70 19.39 -27.54
C ARG A 510 11.17 18.30 -26.58
N GLN A 511 11.46 17.12 -27.10
CA GLN A 511 11.98 16.00 -26.31
C GLN A 511 13.51 15.99 -26.34
N ILE A 512 14.12 15.87 -25.16
CA ILE A 512 15.56 15.73 -24.95
C ILE A 512 15.77 14.42 -24.21
N ARG A 513 16.37 13.44 -24.90
CA ARG A 513 16.88 12.22 -24.27
C ARG A 513 18.31 12.48 -23.84
N TYR A 514 18.69 12.09 -22.63
CA TYR A 514 20.03 12.28 -22.08
C TYR A 514 20.50 11.01 -21.38
N LEU A 515 21.80 10.73 -21.39
CA LEU A 515 22.33 9.55 -20.68
C LEU A 515 22.23 9.76 -19.16
N ASP A 516 21.70 8.76 -18.46
CA ASP A 516 21.65 8.79 -17.00
C ASP A 516 23.04 8.51 -16.42
N GLU A 517 23.64 9.52 -15.79
CA GLU A 517 24.97 9.45 -15.19
C GLU A 517 25.00 8.55 -13.94
N ASP A 518 23.87 8.40 -13.25
CA ASP A 518 23.78 7.67 -11.98
C ASP A 518 23.52 6.16 -12.20
N ALA A 519 23.03 5.75 -13.37
CA ALA A 519 22.72 4.35 -13.70
C ALA A 519 23.94 3.41 -13.70
N SER A 520 25.16 3.94 -13.63
CA SER A 520 26.40 3.15 -13.53
C SER A 520 26.92 2.97 -12.09
N ASN A 521 26.31 3.64 -11.09
CA ASN A 521 26.76 3.69 -9.70
C ASN A 521 25.89 2.86 -8.73
N GLU A 522 24.97 2.02 -9.23
CA GLU A 522 24.06 1.22 -8.39
C GLU A 522 24.78 0.17 -7.50
N GLU A 523 26.09 -0.05 -7.66
CA GLU A 523 26.88 -0.98 -6.84
C GLU A 523 27.23 -0.48 -5.42
N GLU A 524 26.96 0.78 -5.06
CA GLU A 524 27.23 1.28 -3.70
C GLU A 524 25.93 1.38 -2.87
N GLU A 525 25.71 0.41 -1.96
CA GLU A 525 24.68 0.38 -0.91
C GLU A 525 24.83 1.51 0.15
N GLU A 526 25.46 2.66 -0.18
CA GLU A 526 25.52 3.78 0.73
C GLU A 526 24.20 4.56 0.67
N TYR A 527 23.50 4.66 1.81
CA TYR A 527 22.30 5.47 1.94
C TYR A 527 22.58 6.90 1.47
N VAL A 528 22.05 7.22 0.30
CA VAL A 528 21.97 8.59 -0.20
C VAL A 528 20.82 9.27 0.53
N ASN A 529 21.10 10.38 1.19
CA ASN A 529 20.03 11.22 1.74
C ASN A 529 19.20 11.78 0.56
N PRO A 530 17.91 11.41 0.41
CA PRO A 530 17.09 11.88 -0.70
C PRO A 530 16.82 13.39 -0.67
N ASP A 531 17.06 14.03 0.48
CA ASP A 531 16.98 15.49 0.66
C ASP A 531 18.31 16.20 0.37
N GLU A 532 19.41 15.48 0.13
CA GLU A 532 20.67 16.11 -0.23
C GLU A 532 20.58 16.70 -1.64
N PHE A 533 20.89 18.00 -1.76
CA PHE A 533 20.93 18.66 -3.06
C PHE A 533 22.02 18.04 -3.94
N ARG A 534 21.59 17.52 -5.10
CA ARG A 534 22.46 17.07 -6.19
C ARG A 534 22.14 17.84 -7.45
N GLU A 535 23.17 18.30 -8.13
CA GLU A 535 23.00 19.07 -9.36
C GLU A 535 22.93 18.10 -10.56
N ASP A 536 21.72 17.62 -10.84
CA ASP A 536 21.43 16.68 -11.94
C ASP A 536 21.37 17.35 -13.33
N PHE A 537 21.16 16.54 -14.37
CA PHE A 537 21.04 17.02 -15.75
C PHE A 537 19.99 18.11 -15.93
N GLU A 538 18.80 17.96 -15.34
CA GLU A 538 17.68 18.89 -15.52
C GLU A 538 17.96 20.23 -14.83
N ILE A 539 18.61 20.22 -13.67
CA ILE A 539 19.06 21.43 -12.97
C ILE A 539 20.14 22.13 -13.79
N ARG A 540 21.15 21.41 -14.30
CA ARG A 540 22.21 21.98 -15.15
C ARG A 540 21.64 22.57 -16.44
N LEU A 541 20.71 21.87 -17.08
CA LEU A 541 20.01 22.34 -18.27
C LEU A 541 19.20 23.60 -17.94
N ALA A 542 18.39 23.60 -16.88
CA ALA A 542 17.63 24.77 -16.46
C ALA A 542 18.54 25.97 -16.19
N GLN A 543 19.65 25.78 -15.48
CA GLN A 543 20.63 26.85 -15.23
C GLN A 543 21.21 27.40 -16.53
N ARG A 544 21.63 26.53 -17.46
CA ARG A 544 22.15 26.91 -18.78
C ARG A 544 21.14 27.75 -19.57
N LEU A 545 19.87 27.34 -19.57
CA LEU A 545 18.79 28.06 -20.25
C LEU A 545 18.52 29.44 -19.61
N LEU A 546 18.53 29.52 -18.28
CA LEU A 546 18.34 30.79 -17.55
C LEU A 546 19.47 31.79 -17.82
N VAL A 547 20.73 31.32 -17.84
CA VAL A 547 21.89 32.17 -18.18
C VAL A 547 21.81 32.66 -19.62
N ALA A 548 21.44 31.79 -20.57
CA ALA A 548 21.26 32.16 -21.98
C ALA A 548 20.07 33.12 -22.21
N ALA A 549 19.04 33.05 -21.35
CA ALA A 549 17.86 33.92 -21.43
C ALA A 549 18.19 35.39 -21.14
N GLY A 550 19.15 35.69 -20.26
CA GLY A 550 19.47 37.07 -19.86
C GLY A 550 18.27 37.74 -19.18
N GLU A 551 17.84 38.91 -19.66
CA GLU A 551 16.69 39.67 -19.10
C GLU A 551 15.33 39.21 -19.65
N GLU A 552 15.30 38.30 -20.64
CA GLU A 552 14.05 37.80 -21.21
C GLU A 552 13.38 36.86 -20.20
N HIS A 553 12.15 37.17 -19.80
CA HIS A 553 11.43 36.47 -18.73
C HIS A 553 10.04 35.98 -19.15
N ARG A 554 9.62 36.28 -20.39
CA ARG A 554 8.35 35.80 -20.96
C ARG A 554 8.60 34.44 -21.62
N ARG A 555 7.84 33.41 -21.23
CA ARG A 555 8.01 32.02 -21.69
C ARG A 555 8.17 31.88 -23.21
N GLU A 556 7.27 32.47 -23.99
CA GLU A 556 7.26 32.36 -25.46
C GLU A 556 8.53 32.97 -26.10
N ALA A 557 8.91 34.18 -25.68
CA ALA A 557 10.10 34.86 -26.18
C ALA A 557 11.40 34.15 -25.73
N LEU A 558 11.40 33.60 -24.51
CA LEU A 558 12.49 32.79 -23.98
C LEU A 558 12.66 31.51 -24.81
N LEU A 559 11.59 30.77 -25.11
CA LEU A 559 11.65 29.57 -25.96
C LEU A 559 12.13 29.88 -27.39
N GLU A 560 11.71 31.00 -27.97
CA GLU A 560 12.19 31.45 -29.29
C GLU A 560 13.69 31.77 -29.27
N LYS A 561 14.16 32.46 -28.23
CA LYS A 561 15.57 32.81 -28.06
C LYS A 561 16.47 31.59 -27.85
N LEU A 562 15.98 30.57 -27.13
CA LEU A 562 16.77 29.41 -26.73
C LEU A 562 16.88 28.31 -27.81
N GLN A 563 16.28 28.49 -28.99
CA GLN A 563 16.23 27.43 -30.01
C GLN A 563 17.60 26.85 -30.39
N GLY A 564 18.62 27.70 -30.55
CA GLY A 564 19.98 27.26 -30.89
C GLY A 564 20.69 26.51 -29.75
N GLU A 565 20.46 26.94 -28.51
CA GLU A 565 21.01 26.29 -27.33
C GLU A 565 20.40 24.89 -27.14
N LEU A 566 19.07 24.80 -27.27
CA LEU A 566 18.34 23.54 -27.19
C LEU A 566 18.74 22.57 -28.31
N GLN A 567 18.97 23.06 -29.53
CA GLN A 567 19.47 22.22 -30.62
C GLN A 567 20.87 21.67 -30.31
N THR A 568 21.74 22.51 -29.73
CA THR A 568 23.08 22.09 -29.33
C THR A 568 23.05 21.01 -28.24
N VAL A 569 22.18 21.16 -27.23
CA VAL A 569 21.97 20.13 -26.20
C VAL A 569 21.46 18.85 -26.84
N PHE A 570 20.39 18.92 -27.64
CA PHE A 570 19.83 17.74 -28.31
C PHE A 570 20.86 16.99 -29.17
N ASP A 571 21.64 17.71 -29.98
CA ASP A 571 22.65 17.10 -30.86
C ASP A 571 23.79 16.45 -30.05
N THR A 572 24.15 17.03 -28.90
CA THR A 572 25.17 16.50 -28.00
C THR A 572 24.69 15.19 -27.37
N GLU A 573 23.55 15.22 -26.69
CA GLU A 573 23.00 14.04 -26.01
C GLU A 573 22.69 12.89 -26.99
N LEU A 574 22.13 13.22 -28.16
CA LEU A 574 21.87 12.21 -29.20
C LEU A 574 23.18 11.59 -29.72
N SER A 575 24.27 12.36 -29.81
CA SER A 575 25.57 11.84 -30.22
C SER A 575 26.15 10.88 -29.18
N GLU A 576 25.96 11.17 -27.89
CA GLU A 576 26.42 10.32 -26.79
C GLU A 576 25.62 9.00 -26.73
N ILE A 577 24.29 9.07 -26.81
CA ILE A 577 23.43 7.87 -26.89
C ILE A 577 23.80 6.99 -28.10
N LYS A 578 24.03 7.61 -29.27
CA LYS A 578 24.50 6.88 -30.46
C LYS A 578 25.86 6.20 -30.23
N ALA A 579 26.76 6.84 -29.49
CA ALA A 579 28.06 6.27 -29.19
C ALA A 579 27.92 5.03 -28.30
N GLU A 580 27.08 5.06 -27.27
CA GLU A 580 26.82 3.89 -26.41
C GLU A 580 26.14 2.74 -27.18
N LEU A 581 25.10 3.03 -27.96
CA LEU A 581 24.44 2.03 -28.81
C LEU A 581 25.39 1.39 -29.83
N SER A 582 26.30 2.20 -30.41
CA SER A 582 27.30 1.68 -31.34
C SER A 582 28.28 0.70 -30.68
N LYS A 583 28.56 0.83 -29.38
CA LYS A 583 29.38 -0.15 -28.63
C LYS A 583 28.67 -1.50 -28.53
N MET A 584 27.34 -1.50 -28.56
CA MET A 584 26.48 -2.69 -28.60
C MET A 584 26.19 -3.18 -30.03
N GLY A 585 26.77 -2.56 -31.05
CA GLY A 585 26.57 -2.96 -32.46
C GLY A 585 25.27 -2.46 -33.09
N VAL A 586 24.56 -1.53 -32.43
CA VAL A 586 23.32 -0.92 -32.92
C VAL A 586 23.62 0.37 -33.69
N ASP A 587 23.16 0.45 -34.95
CA ASP A 587 23.17 1.69 -35.74
C ASP A 587 21.88 2.48 -35.48
N TRP A 588 21.98 3.59 -34.75
CA TRP A 588 20.86 4.46 -34.40
C TRP A 588 20.71 5.71 -35.30
N SER A 589 21.11 5.59 -36.57
CA SER A 589 20.93 6.62 -37.58
C SER A 589 19.45 6.89 -37.91
N ALA A 590 19.13 8.14 -38.23
CA ALA A 590 17.79 8.52 -38.70
C ALA A 590 17.65 8.25 -40.21
N GLY A 591 16.43 7.99 -40.66
CA GLY A 591 16.06 7.84 -42.06
C GLY A 591 14.57 8.09 -42.28
N GLU A 592 14.10 7.94 -43.52
CA GLU A 592 12.68 8.12 -43.85
C GLU A 592 11.84 6.96 -43.29
N PRO A 593 10.66 7.24 -42.69
CA PRO A 593 9.75 6.21 -42.17
C PRO A 593 9.13 5.41 -43.32
N VAL A 594 8.87 4.12 -43.07
CA VAL A 594 8.27 3.21 -44.05
C VAL A 594 6.84 2.88 -43.62
N ALA A 595 5.85 3.49 -44.27
CA ALA A 595 4.44 3.45 -43.86
C ALA A 595 3.84 2.04 -43.67
N ASN A 596 4.32 1.03 -44.43
CA ASN A 596 3.92 -0.37 -44.29
C ASN A 596 5.18 -1.25 -44.25
N ALA A 597 5.96 -1.13 -43.17
CA ALA A 597 7.12 -1.98 -42.95
C ALA A 597 6.72 -3.46 -43.03
N ASP A 598 7.32 -4.21 -43.96
CA ASP A 598 7.19 -5.67 -44.03
C ASP A 598 8.36 -6.28 -43.27
N TYR A 599 8.06 -6.92 -42.15
CA TYR A 599 9.05 -7.51 -41.26
C TYR A 599 8.57 -8.85 -40.73
N GLU A 600 9.51 -9.62 -40.23
CA GLU A 600 9.25 -10.81 -39.43
C GLU A 600 9.96 -10.66 -38.09
N LEU A 601 9.22 -10.90 -37.01
CA LEU A 601 9.77 -10.99 -35.67
C LEU A 601 9.66 -12.43 -35.19
N GLU A 602 10.81 -13.06 -34.96
CA GLU A 602 10.93 -14.37 -34.32
C GLU A 602 11.43 -14.18 -32.89
N VAL A 603 10.73 -14.72 -31.89
CA VAL A 603 11.15 -14.67 -30.49
C VAL A 603 11.49 -16.09 -30.06
N ARG A 604 12.68 -16.27 -29.48
CA ARG A 604 13.20 -17.57 -29.05
C ARG A 604 13.99 -17.45 -27.76
N THR A 605 14.15 -18.58 -27.11
CA THR A 605 14.95 -18.75 -25.90
C THR A 605 16.00 -19.82 -26.09
N ALA A 606 17.06 -19.80 -25.29
CA ALA A 606 18.09 -20.84 -25.31
C ALA A 606 17.56 -22.23 -24.90
N THR A 607 16.54 -22.27 -24.04
CA THR A 607 15.87 -23.48 -23.58
C THR A 607 14.37 -23.39 -23.82
N GLU A 608 13.70 -24.51 -24.10
CA GLU A 608 12.23 -24.58 -24.12
C GLU A 608 11.68 -24.74 -22.69
N GLY A 609 10.55 -24.11 -22.40
CA GLY A 609 9.86 -24.20 -21.11
C GLY A 609 9.12 -25.54 -20.88
N PRO A 610 8.50 -25.73 -19.69
CA PRO A 610 8.34 -24.74 -18.63
C PRO A 610 9.66 -24.47 -17.88
N TRP A 611 9.89 -23.19 -17.54
CA TRP A 611 11.06 -22.76 -16.79
C TRP A 611 10.78 -22.83 -15.28
N GLN A 612 11.81 -23.06 -14.47
CA GLN A 612 11.65 -23.13 -13.02
C GLN A 612 11.80 -21.76 -12.37
N ALA A 613 11.11 -21.53 -11.26
CA ALA A 613 11.39 -20.38 -10.40
C ALA A 613 12.87 -20.36 -9.98
N GLY A 614 13.49 -19.17 -9.95
CA GLY A 614 14.92 -19.01 -9.71
C GLY A 614 15.82 -19.21 -10.95
N GLN A 615 15.26 -19.56 -12.11
CA GLN A 615 16.01 -19.74 -13.35
C GLN A 615 16.20 -18.40 -14.10
N GLU A 616 17.38 -18.22 -14.69
CA GLU A 616 17.63 -17.15 -15.68
C GLU A 616 17.23 -17.60 -17.08
N ILE A 617 16.59 -16.71 -17.84
CA ILE A 617 16.14 -16.96 -19.21
C ILE A 617 16.67 -15.89 -20.14
N GLU A 618 17.48 -16.28 -21.11
CA GLU A 618 17.83 -15.41 -22.23
C GLU A 618 16.71 -15.44 -23.28
N VAL A 619 16.00 -14.31 -23.43
CA VAL A 619 15.01 -14.11 -24.48
C VAL A 619 15.66 -13.32 -25.61
N THR A 620 15.70 -13.94 -26.80
CA THR A 620 16.22 -13.34 -28.02
C THR A 620 15.08 -13.03 -28.98
N ALA A 621 14.96 -11.76 -29.35
CA ALA A 621 14.08 -11.31 -30.41
C ALA A 621 14.92 -11.09 -31.68
N ALA A 622 14.54 -11.70 -32.80
CA ALA A 622 15.19 -11.58 -34.09
C ALA A 622 14.23 -10.93 -35.09
N LEU A 623 14.56 -9.71 -35.53
CA LEU A 623 13.77 -8.94 -36.47
C LEU A 623 14.42 -8.97 -37.85
N THR A 624 13.70 -9.49 -38.84
CA THR A 624 14.12 -9.55 -40.24
C THR A 624 13.32 -8.55 -41.06
N ASN A 625 14.00 -7.65 -41.77
CA ASN A 625 13.34 -6.76 -42.72
C ASN A 625 13.05 -7.52 -44.04
N ARG A 626 11.77 -7.79 -44.30
CA ARG A 626 11.29 -8.49 -45.52
C ARG A 626 10.93 -7.51 -46.65
N GLY A 627 10.89 -6.22 -46.33
CA GLY A 627 10.63 -5.15 -47.27
C GLY A 627 11.79 -4.90 -48.23
N THR A 628 11.65 -3.84 -49.03
CA THR A 628 12.63 -3.43 -50.04
C THR A 628 13.40 -2.17 -49.68
N GLU A 629 13.02 -1.51 -48.58
CA GLU A 629 13.62 -0.27 -48.08
C GLU A 629 14.23 -0.50 -46.70
N PRO A 630 15.33 0.17 -46.33
CA PRO A 630 15.90 0.06 -45.00
C PRO A 630 14.94 0.62 -43.95
N LEU A 631 14.79 -0.08 -42.82
CA LEU A 631 14.07 0.41 -41.65
C LEU A 631 15.07 1.09 -40.71
N TYR A 632 14.67 2.19 -40.07
CA TYR A 632 15.55 2.99 -39.20
C TYR A 632 14.98 3.05 -37.79
N ARG A 633 15.87 2.99 -36.78
CA ARG A 633 15.51 3.10 -35.35
C ARG A 633 14.39 2.15 -34.92
N VAL A 634 14.40 0.95 -35.50
CA VAL A 634 13.44 -0.09 -35.19
C VAL A 634 13.68 -0.56 -33.76
N LYS A 635 12.60 -0.67 -33.00
CA LYS A 635 12.58 -1.19 -31.63
C LYS A 635 11.34 -2.03 -31.40
N ALA A 636 11.36 -2.88 -30.39
CA ALA A 636 10.17 -3.48 -29.83
C ALA A 636 10.06 -3.19 -28.33
N LEU A 637 8.85 -2.86 -27.88
CA LEU A 637 8.51 -2.71 -26.46
C LEU A 637 7.52 -3.80 -26.06
N THR A 638 7.71 -4.39 -24.89
CA THR A 638 6.81 -5.46 -24.43
C THR A 638 5.59 -4.92 -23.67
N ARG A 639 4.44 -5.58 -23.83
CA ARG A 639 3.24 -5.40 -23.00
C ARG A 639 2.96 -6.72 -22.27
N SER A 640 2.72 -6.65 -20.96
CA SER A 640 2.39 -7.82 -20.13
C SER A 640 1.58 -7.42 -18.90
N ASP A 641 0.78 -8.35 -18.39
CA ASP A 641 0.13 -8.25 -17.08
C ASP A 641 1.14 -8.46 -15.93
N ASN A 642 2.31 -9.06 -16.20
CA ASN A 642 3.42 -9.19 -15.27
C ASN A 642 4.37 -7.98 -15.36
N LEU A 643 4.59 -7.29 -14.24
CA LEU A 643 5.48 -6.13 -14.16
C LEU A 643 6.92 -6.45 -14.57
N LEU A 644 7.42 -7.66 -14.27
CA LEU A 644 8.76 -8.11 -14.65
C LEU A 644 8.95 -8.15 -16.18
N LEU A 645 7.86 -8.39 -16.92
CA LEU A 645 7.88 -8.62 -18.37
C LEU A 645 7.35 -7.41 -19.15
N ARG A 646 6.84 -6.39 -18.48
CA ARG A 646 6.26 -5.20 -19.10
C ARG A 646 7.37 -4.21 -19.45
N HIS A 647 7.22 -3.51 -20.57
CA HIS A 647 8.09 -2.43 -21.03
C HIS A 647 9.56 -2.82 -21.22
N ARG A 648 9.86 -4.09 -21.49
CA ARG A 648 11.22 -4.50 -21.88
C ARG A 648 11.51 -3.98 -23.28
N GLU A 649 12.71 -3.41 -23.46
CA GLU A 649 13.12 -2.79 -24.71
C GLU A 649 14.04 -3.71 -25.52
N PHE A 650 13.73 -3.85 -26.81
CA PHE A 650 14.54 -4.58 -27.79
C PHE A 650 14.93 -3.61 -28.91
N ILE A 651 16.21 -3.25 -28.98
CA ILE A 651 16.68 -2.12 -29.79
C ILE A 651 17.42 -2.62 -31.05
N PHE A 652 16.72 -2.72 -32.18
CA PHE A 652 17.30 -3.24 -33.43
C PHE A 652 18.07 -2.20 -34.24
N GLY A 653 17.68 -0.92 -34.12
CA GLY A 653 18.30 0.19 -34.86
C GLY A 653 17.98 0.14 -36.35
N LYS A 654 18.99 0.35 -37.19
CA LYS A 654 18.86 0.26 -38.65
C LYS A 654 18.88 -1.21 -39.10
N VAL A 655 17.91 -1.58 -39.93
CA VAL A 655 17.78 -2.93 -40.52
C VAL A 655 17.63 -2.84 -42.04
N GLU A 656 18.67 -3.25 -42.77
CA GLU A 656 18.71 -3.26 -44.23
C GLU A 656 17.75 -4.31 -44.83
N PRO A 657 17.29 -4.15 -46.08
CA PRO A 657 16.45 -5.16 -46.74
C PRO A 657 17.10 -6.55 -46.76
N GLY A 658 16.39 -7.54 -46.22
CA GLY A 658 16.87 -8.92 -46.07
C GLY A 658 17.86 -9.16 -44.92
N GLU A 659 18.20 -8.12 -44.13
CA GLU A 659 19.00 -8.25 -42.92
C GLU A 659 18.13 -8.73 -41.74
N THR A 660 18.72 -9.54 -40.87
CA THR A 660 18.17 -9.92 -39.57
C THR A 660 19.02 -9.29 -38.47
N ARG A 661 18.38 -8.59 -37.54
CA ARG A 661 19.00 -8.05 -36.33
C ARG A 661 18.43 -8.75 -35.12
N GLU A 662 19.30 -9.05 -34.16
CA GLU A 662 18.93 -9.78 -32.96
C GLU A 662 19.21 -8.93 -31.73
N TRP A 663 18.35 -9.06 -30.74
CA TRP A 663 18.51 -8.45 -29.43
C TRP A 663 18.17 -9.49 -28.37
N THR A 664 19.08 -9.67 -27.41
CA THR A 664 18.92 -10.63 -26.31
C THR A 664 18.83 -9.88 -25.00
N THR A 665 17.89 -10.28 -24.16
CA THR A 665 17.74 -9.78 -22.78
C THR A 665 17.63 -10.95 -21.83
N THR A 666 18.22 -10.81 -20.65
CA THR A 666 18.13 -11.81 -19.58
C THR A 666 16.96 -11.49 -18.66
N LEU A 667 16.13 -12.48 -18.41
CA LEU A 667 15.03 -12.44 -17.44
C LEU A 667 15.40 -13.33 -16.26
N GLU A 668 15.56 -12.74 -15.08
CA GLU A 668 15.72 -13.48 -13.83
C GLU A 668 14.34 -13.77 -13.23
N ILE A 669 13.95 -15.05 -13.19
CA ILE A 669 12.70 -15.43 -12.53
C ILE A 669 12.96 -15.50 -11.01
N PRO A 670 12.22 -14.74 -10.17
CA PRO A 670 12.37 -14.82 -8.72
C PRO A 670 12.16 -16.24 -8.19
N LYS A 671 12.97 -16.66 -7.19
CA LYS A 671 12.88 -17.98 -6.54
C LYS A 671 11.51 -18.24 -5.90
N ASP A 672 10.84 -17.21 -5.44
CA ASP A 672 9.51 -17.25 -4.84
C ASP A 672 8.36 -17.25 -5.88
N SER A 673 8.66 -17.27 -7.17
CA SER A 673 7.63 -17.28 -8.22
C SER A 673 6.72 -18.51 -8.09
N ALA A 674 5.41 -18.27 -7.97
CA ALA A 674 4.40 -19.32 -8.07
C ALA A 674 4.31 -19.87 -9.49
N SER A 675 3.75 -21.08 -9.64
CA SER A 675 3.39 -21.64 -10.95
C SER A 675 2.45 -20.69 -11.69
N ARG A 676 2.86 -20.32 -12.91
CA ARG A 676 2.22 -19.26 -13.69
C ARG A 676 2.42 -19.45 -15.19
N HIS A 677 1.57 -18.80 -15.97
CA HIS A 677 1.74 -18.72 -17.42
C HIS A 677 1.58 -17.27 -17.85
N ASP A 678 2.69 -16.57 -18.10
CA ASP A 678 2.64 -15.17 -18.52
C ASP A 678 2.65 -15.03 -20.03
N ARG A 679 2.02 -13.97 -20.55
CA ARG A 679 2.11 -13.57 -21.96
C ARG A 679 2.86 -12.26 -22.07
N MET A 680 3.81 -12.22 -23.00
CA MET A 680 4.60 -11.04 -23.34
C MET A 680 4.33 -10.66 -24.79
N GLU A 681 3.56 -9.61 -25.02
CA GLU A 681 3.25 -9.07 -26.34
C GLU A 681 4.36 -8.11 -26.79
N PHE A 682 4.78 -8.17 -28.05
CA PHE A 682 5.83 -7.31 -28.61
C PHE A 682 5.22 -6.29 -29.55
N VAL A 683 5.42 -5.00 -29.25
CA VAL A 683 4.99 -3.88 -30.09
C VAL A 683 6.19 -3.32 -30.82
N VAL A 684 6.30 -3.61 -32.11
CA VAL A 684 7.39 -3.14 -32.96
C VAL A 684 7.07 -1.74 -33.49
N SER A 685 8.03 -0.82 -33.45
CA SER A 685 7.85 0.56 -33.89
C SER A 685 9.15 1.20 -34.37
N ASP A 686 9.04 2.29 -35.12
CA ASP A 686 10.11 3.27 -35.33
C ASP A 686 9.81 4.56 -34.54
N ASP A 687 10.44 5.69 -34.90
CA ASP A 687 10.22 6.98 -34.23
C ASP A 687 8.86 7.63 -34.55
N GLU A 688 8.20 7.24 -35.63
CA GLU A 688 6.98 7.89 -36.13
C GLU A 688 5.73 6.99 -36.00
N GLN A 689 5.89 5.67 -36.05
CA GLN A 689 4.76 4.74 -36.11
C GLN A 689 5.02 3.38 -35.45
N GLU A 690 3.96 2.80 -34.88
CA GLU A 690 3.88 1.36 -34.58
C GLU A 690 3.65 0.59 -35.88
N PHE A 691 4.37 -0.52 -36.06
CA PHE A 691 4.20 -1.40 -37.21
C PHE A 691 3.06 -2.39 -36.92
N SER A 692 2.31 -2.76 -37.95
CA SER A 692 1.26 -3.77 -37.81
C SER A 692 1.87 -5.16 -37.61
N GLY A 693 1.26 -5.96 -36.73
CA GLY A 693 1.70 -7.31 -36.42
C GLY A 693 1.30 -7.69 -35.00
N GLU A 694 0.91 -8.94 -34.80
CA GLU A 694 0.65 -9.50 -33.48
C GLU A 694 1.74 -10.52 -33.18
N HIS A 695 2.61 -10.18 -32.22
CA HIS A 695 3.70 -11.02 -31.78
C HIS A 695 3.60 -11.18 -30.28
N HIS A 696 3.57 -12.41 -29.80
CA HIS A 696 3.63 -12.69 -28.38
C HIS A 696 4.54 -13.89 -28.10
N PHE A 697 5.05 -13.92 -26.88
CA PHE A 697 5.80 -15.03 -26.33
C PHE A 697 5.12 -15.46 -25.03
N ASP A 698 4.82 -16.76 -24.95
CA ASP A 698 4.21 -17.37 -23.78
C ASP A 698 5.30 -17.95 -22.87
N LEU A 699 5.22 -17.62 -21.60
CA LEU A 699 6.22 -17.94 -20.58
C LEU A 699 5.59 -18.80 -19.46
N PRO A 700 5.41 -20.12 -19.66
CA PRO A 700 5.07 -21.04 -18.58
C PRO A 700 6.21 -21.19 -17.56
N ILE A 701 5.95 -20.77 -16.33
CA ILE A 701 6.86 -20.88 -15.20
C ILE A 701 6.27 -21.90 -14.22
N GLN A 702 7.11 -22.83 -13.77
CA GLN A 702 6.80 -23.77 -12.71
C GLN A 702 7.39 -23.26 -11.40
N GLY A 703 6.55 -23.07 -10.39
CA GLY A 703 6.99 -22.79 -9.05
C GLY A 703 7.69 -24.00 -8.44
N GLN A 704 8.64 -23.75 -7.55
CA GLN A 704 9.35 -24.78 -6.81
C GLN A 704 8.71 -25.04 -5.45
N GLU A 705 9.03 -26.18 -4.84
CA GLU A 705 8.75 -26.42 -3.43
C GLU A 705 9.48 -25.38 -2.57
N ARG A 706 8.91 -25.08 -1.41
CA ARG A 706 9.41 -24.04 -0.51
C ARG A 706 9.72 -24.65 0.87
N PRO A 707 10.63 -24.04 1.65
CA PRO A 707 10.81 -24.43 3.04
C PRO A 707 9.49 -24.23 3.80
N GLN A 708 9.27 -25.05 4.82
CA GLN A 708 8.10 -24.93 5.68
C GLN A 708 8.54 -25.06 7.12
N PHE A 709 8.07 -24.16 7.96
CA PHE A 709 8.55 -24.08 9.33
C PHE A 709 7.48 -24.57 10.31
N ALA A 710 7.88 -25.51 11.15
CA ALA A 710 7.18 -25.84 12.37
C ALA A 710 8.01 -25.37 13.56
N PHE A 711 7.38 -24.98 14.65
CA PHE A 711 8.10 -24.60 15.84
C PHE A 711 7.35 -24.92 17.13
N SER A 712 8.09 -25.00 18.22
CA SER A 712 7.57 -25.07 19.58
C SER A 712 8.44 -24.20 20.48
N TYR A 713 8.00 -23.94 21.71
CA TYR A 713 8.78 -23.15 22.65
C TYR A 713 8.89 -23.81 24.02
N GLU A 714 9.96 -23.47 24.73
CA GLU A 714 10.24 -23.84 26.10
C GLU A 714 10.56 -22.57 26.90
N VAL A 715 10.11 -22.53 28.16
CA VAL A 715 10.40 -21.45 29.10
C VAL A 715 11.47 -21.95 30.06
N LEU A 716 12.67 -21.37 29.93
CA LEU A 716 13.87 -21.71 30.69
C LEU A 716 14.29 -20.54 31.59
N GLY A 717 15.08 -20.83 32.62
CA GLY A 717 15.58 -19.81 33.56
C GLY A 717 14.62 -19.57 34.74
N GLY A 718 14.68 -18.36 35.33
CA GLY A 718 13.89 -17.99 36.51
C GLY A 718 14.13 -18.92 37.72
N ASN A 719 13.03 -19.31 38.36
CA ASN A 719 13.01 -20.27 39.48
C ASN A 719 13.06 -21.75 39.02
N GLY A 720 13.11 -22.01 37.70
CA GLY A 720 13.20 -23.34 37.09
C GLY A 720 11.88 -24.12 36.93
N ASP A 721 10.72 -23.52 37.23
CA ASP A 721 9.40 -24.16 37.17
C ASP A 721 8.74 -24.17 35.78
N GLY A 722 9.32 -23.46 34.81
CA GLY A 722 8.82 -23.34 33.44
C GLY A 722 7.56 -22.46 33.28
N VAL A 723 7.22 -21.66 34.28
CA VAL A 723 6.07 -20.74 34.31
C VAL A 723 6.59 -19.30 34.45
N LEU A 724 5.97 -18.34 33.76
CA LEU A 724 6.36 -16.94 33.92
C LEU A 724 5.84 -16.38 35.24
N GLN A 725 6.70 -15.75 36.03
CA GLN A 725 6.31 -14.98 37.22
C GLN A 725 6.87 -13.55 37.17
N ALA A 726 6.26 -12.62 37.90
CA ALA A 726 6.78 -11.26 37.99
C ALA A 726 8.19 -11.21 38.59
N GLU A 727 8.97 -10.24 38.11
CA GLU A 727 10.35 -9.96 38.53
C GLU A 727 11.41 -10.99 38.09
N GLU A 728 11.06 -11.95 37.22
CA GLU A 728 11.98 -12.99 36.73
C GLU A 728 12.70 -12.62 35.43
N ASP A 729 13.94 -13.10 35.30
CA ASP A 729 14.69 -13.13 34.04
C ASP A 729 14.53 -14.52 33.41
N VAL A 730 14.07 -14.55 32.16
CA VAL A 730 13.57 -15.74 31.47
C VAL A 730 14.26 -15.88 30.11
N THR A 731 14.53 -17.14 29.74
CA THR A 731 14.95 -17.54 28.39
C THR A 731 13.80 -18.28 27.73
N LEU A 732 13.23 -17.72 26.67
CA LEU A 732 12.28 -18.39 25.79
C LEU A 732 13.05 -19.05 24.64
N ARG A 733 13.16 -20.37 24.70
CA ARG A 733 13.81 -21.18 23.67
C ARG A 733 12.80 -21.57 22.61
N ILE A 734 13.06 -21.21 21.36
CA ILE A 734 12.31 -21.66 20.19
C ILE A 734 13.01 -22.87 19.61
N HIS A 735 12.28 -23.97 19.47
CA HIS A 735 12.69 -25.12 18.68
C HIS A 735 12.10 -24.96 17.28
N LEU A 736 12.93 -24.62 16.31
CA LEU A 736 12.54 -24.43 14.91
C LEU A 736 12.86 -25.67 14.10
N GLU A 737 11.93 -26.11 13.26
CA GLU A 737 12.08 -27.27 12.39
C GLU A 737 11.69 -26.88 10.97
N ASN A 738 12.51 -27.25 9.98
CA ASN A 738 12.11 -27.17 8.58
C ASN A 738 11.44 -28.48 8.19
N VAL A 739 10.12 -28.50 8.19
CA VAL A 739 9.28 -29.65 7.79
C VAL A 739 9.05 -29.71 6.28
N GLY A 740 9.54 -28.69 5.54
CA GLY A 740 9.48 -28.63 4.09
C GLY A 740 10.51 -29.53 3.41
N ALA A 741 10.34 -29.70 2.10
CA ALA A 741 11.22 -30.53 1.27
C ALA A 741 12.50 -29.80 0.81
N VAL A 742 12.56 -28.48 0.96
CA VAL A 742 13.63 -27.61 0.48
C VAL A 742 14.33 -26.95 1.67
N PRO A 743 15.68 -26.89 1.69
CA PRO A 743 16.41 -26.21 2.75
C PRO A 743 16.16 -24.69 2.72
N SER A 744 16.40 -24.04 3.85
CA SER A 744 16.44 -22.58 3.96
C SER A 744 17.88 -22.15 4.18
N ASP A 745 18.36 -21.20 3.37
CA ASP A 745 19.70 -20.64 3.52
C ASP A 745 19.76 -19.73 4.77
N GLU A 746 18.69 -18.99 5.05
CA GLU A 746 18.61 -18.03 6.13
C GLU A 746 17.16 -17.84 6.62
N VAL A 747 16.89 -18.19 7.88
CA VAL A 747 15.63 -17.90 8.57
C VAL A 747 15.87 -16.81 9.61
N MET A 748 15.23 -15.66 9.40
CA MET A 748 15.17 -14.60 10.39
C MET A 748 14.09 -14.93 11.42
N VAL A 749 14.46 -14.91 12.70
CA VAL A 749 13.56 -15.18 13.83
C VAL A 749 13.39 -13.88 14.62
N TYR A 750 12.16 -13.40 14.75
CA TYR A 750 11.81 -12.19 15.50
C TYR A 750 10.83 -12.51 16.61
N LEU A 751 11.00 -11.85 17.77
CA LEU A 751 10.08 -11.85 18.89
C LEU A 751 9.72 -10.40 19.22
N LYS A 752 8.45 -10.02 19.05
CA LYS A 752 7.94 -8.70 19.43
C LYS A 752 7.18 -8.80 20.74
N ASN A 753 7.26 -7.72 21.52
CA ASN A 753 6.54 -7.61 22.78
C ASN A 753 5.23 -6.86 22.57
N LEU A 754 4.10 -7.54 22.78
CA LEU A 754 2.76 -6.93 22.72
C LEU A 754 2.19 -6.64 24.12
N SER A 755 2.99 -6.83 25.17
CA SER A 755 2.59 -6.68 26.58
C SER A 755 3.06 -5.37 27.22
N GLY A 756 3.50 -4.39 26.41
CA GLY A 756 3.97 -3.10 26.90
C GLY A 756 5.14 -3.21 27.90
N ASP A 757 5.11 -2.40 28.95
CA ASP A 757 6.17 -2.32 29.97
C ASP A 757 6.28 -3.56 30.87
N ALA A 758 5.29 -4.47 30.83
CA ALA A 758 5.28 -5.68 31.64
C ALA A 758 6.40 -6.67 31.25
N ILE A 759 6.79 -6.68 29.97
CA ILE A 759 7.90 -7.49 29.46
C ILE A 759 9.01 -6.59 28.93
N TYR A 760 10.25 -6.92 29.23
CA TYR A 760 11.42 -6.25 28.69
C TYR A 760 12.29 -7.22 27.90
N LEU A 761 12.24 -7.12 26.57
CA LEU A 761 13.08 -7.91 25.66
C LEU A 761 14.52 -7.40 25.66
N ASN A 762 15.48 -8.27 26.01
CA ASN A 762 16.92 -7.97 25.91
C ASN A 762 17.41 -8.14 24.46
N ARG A 763 16.88 -9.17 23.78
CA ARG A 763 17.11 -9.47 22.37
C ARG A 763 15.79 -9.99 21.79
N GLY A 764 15.44 -9.50 20.61
CA GLY A 764 14.20 -9.85 19.94
C GLY A 764 14.44 -10.39 18.55
N ARG A 765 15.67 -10.40 18.02
CA ARG A 765 15.90 -11.02 16.71
C ARG A 765 17.19 -11.82 16.63
N GLY A 766 17.19 -12.77 15.73
CA GLY A 766 18.38 -13.42 15.25
C GLY A 766 18.10 -14.18 13.96
N THR A 767 19.06 -15.03 13.63
CA THR A 767 19.13 -15.70 12.34
C THR A 767 19.52 -17.15 12.59
N VAL A 768 18.87 -18.06 11.89
CA VAL A 768 19.26 -19.46 11.76
C VAL A 768 19.74 -19.65 10.33
N GLU A 769 21.03 -19.92 10.17
CA GLU A 769 21.67 -20.14 8.87
C GLU A 769 21.62 -21.63 8.49
N ASP A 770 21.50 -21.93 7.21
CA ASP A 770 21.60 -23.27 6.62
C ASP A 770 20.67 -24.33 7.25
N LEU A 771 19.38 -23.99 7.46
CA LEU A 771 18.39 -24.92 8.00
C LEU A 771 17.97 -25.96 6.95
N ALA A 772 18.60 -27.13 7.00
CA ALA A 772 18.36 -28.25 6.09
C ALA A 772 16.89 -28.71 6.10
N ALA A 773 16.42 -29.28 4.98
CA ALA A 773 15.12 -29.96 4.91
C ALA A 773 15.04 -31.12 5.92
N GLY A 774 13.99 -31.14 6.74
CA GLY A 774 13.86 -32.04 7.89
C GLY A 774 14.80 -31.73 9.07
N GLY A 775 15.59 -30.66 8.97
CA GLY A 775 16.51 -30.21 10.02
C GLY A 775 15.79 -29.42 11.11
N SER A 776 16.45 -29.31 12.26
CA SER A 776 15.97 -28.55 13.41
C SER A 776 17.08 -27.77 14.08
N GLU A 777 16.75 -26.60 14.60
CA GLU A 777 17.66 -25.68 15.28
C GLU A 777 16.97 -25.03 16.48
N GLN A 778 17.77 -24.48 17.39
CA GLN A 778 17.28 -23.81 18.60
C GLN A 778 17.66 -22.34 18.60
N PHE A 779 16.74 -21.48 19.04
CA PHE A 779 17.00 -20.06 19.18
C PHE A 779 16.47 -19.53 20.51
N ASP A 780 17.33 -18.86 21.28
CA ASP A 780 17.00 -18.35 22.61
C ASP A 780 16.71 -16.85 22.57
N PHE A 781 15.55 -16.46 23.09
CA PHE A 781 15.21 -15.08 23.41
C PHE A 781 15.31 -14.85 24.92
N GLU A 782 16.06 -13.83 25.32
CA GLU A 782 16.16 -13.44 26.72
C GLU A 782 15.27 -12.22 27.00
N PHE A 783 14.45 -12.31 28.04
CA PHE A 783 13.63 -11.19 28.49
C PHE A 783 13.40 -11.21 30.00
N ARG A 784 12.97 -10.06 30.53
CA ARG A 784 12.57 -9.91 31.91
C ARG A 784 11.07 -9.68 32.02
N VAL A 785 10.40 -10.44 32.88
CA VAL A 785 9.03 -10.12 33.32
C VAL A 785 9.14 -9.08 34.42
N ARG A 786 8.77 -7.82 34.15
CA ARG A 786 8.91 -6.73 35.12
C ARG A 786 7.76 -6.70 36.12
N ARG A 787 6.56 -7.03 35.66
CA ARG A 787 5.32 -7.14 36.44
C ARG A 787 4.35 -8.07 35.73
N SER A 788 3.35 -8.57 36.43
CA SER A 788 2.24 -9.26 35.78
C SER A 788 1.51 -8.29 34.84
N PRO A 789 1.24 -8.68 33.57
CA PRO A 789 0.33 -7.97 32.69
C PRO A 789 -1.08 -7.86 33.31
N ASP A 790 -1.86 -6.86 32.90
CA ASP A 790 -3.19 -6.59 33.47
C ASP A 790 -4.17 -7.75 33.23
N GLU A 791 -4.03 -8.48 32.11
CA GLU A 791 -4.80 -9.69 31.80
C GLU A 791 -4.17 -10.98 32.36
N GLY A 792 -3.01 -10.90 33.03
CA GLY A 792 -2.27 -12.06 33.55
C GLY A 792 -1.66 -12.95 32.46
N VAL A 793 -1.51 -12.44 31.24
CA VAL A 793 -0.97 -13.14 30.07
C VAL A 793 0.07 -12.25 29.41
N ALA A 794 1.26 -12.78 29.18
CA ALA A 794 2.27 -12.17 28.34
C ALA A 794 2.00 -12.54 26.88
N ARG A 795 1.67 -11.55 26.05
CA ARG A 795 1.55 -11.66 24.60
C ARG A 795 2.88 -11.32 23.94
N LEU A 796 3.46 -12.31 23.26
CA LEU A 796 4.70 -12.18 22.48
C LEU A 796 4.46 -12.67 21.05
N GLU A 797 4.75 -11.85 20.05
CA GLU A 797 4.59 -12.24 18.65
C GLU A 797 5.90 -12.82 18.10
N LEU A 798 5.88 -14.07 17.68
CA LEU A 798 6.99 -14.72 17.01
C LEU A 798 6.80 -14.66 15.49
N ASP A 799 7.76 -14.06 14.78
CA ASP A 799 7.84 -14.09 13.32
C ASP A 799 9.05 -14.93 12.87
N LEU A 800 8.83 -15.81 11.89
CA LEU A 800 9.85 -16.56 11.18
C LEU A 800 9.80 -16.13 9.72
N TYR A 801 10.92 -15.71 9.15
CA TYR A 801 10.97 -15.21 7.78
C TYR A 801 12.18 -15.74 7.02
N ASP A 802 11.91 -16.46 5.94
CA ASP A 802 12.92 -16.86 4.96
C ASP A 802 13.07 -15.77 3.89
N MET A 803 14.27 -15.21 3.75
CA MET A 803 14.52 -14.11 2.82
C MET A 803 14.50 -14.54 1.34
N ALA A 804 14.90 -15.78 1.04
CA ALA A 804 15.09 -16.28 -0.31
C ALA A 804 13.78 -16.72 -0.97
N TYR A 805 12.91 -17.37 -0.20
CA TYR A 805 11.61 -17.89 -0.61
C TYR A 805 10.45 -16.98 -0.20
N ARG A 806 10.72 -15.95 0.64
CA ARG A 806 9.73 -15.07 1.27
C ARG A 806 8.66 -15.84 2.06
N GLU A 807 9.05 -17.00 2.59
CA GLU A 807 8.19 -17.79 3.46
C GLU A 807 8.13 -17.15 4.84
N PHE A 808 6.92 -17.01 5.37
CA PHE A 808 6.66 -16.25 6.58
C PHE A 808 5.72 -17.00 7.49
N VAL A 809 6.06 -17.12 8.77
CA VAL A 809 5.19 -17.63 9.83
C VAL A 809 5.10 -16.59 10.94
N GLN A 810 3.89 -16.26 11.36
CA GLN A 810 3.64 -15.33 12.46
C GLN A 810 2.69 -15.97 13.45
N LYS A 811 3.01 -15.86 14.74
CA LYS A 811 2.19 -16.39 15.82
C LYS A 811 2.29 -15.52 17.06
N ILE A 812 1.15 -15.05 17.55
CA ILE A 812 1.05 -14.49 18.91
C ILE A 812 1.03 -15.66 19.90
N LEU A 813 2.03 -15.67 20.77
CA LEU A 813 2.16 -16.58 21.90
C LEU A 813 1.50 -15.92 23.12
N GLU A 814 0.47 -16.56 23.64
CA GLU A 814 -0.19 -16.16 24.89
C GLU A 814 0.36 -17.01 26.04
N ILE A 815 1.33 -16.49 26.77
CA ILE A 815 2.01 -17.20 27.86
C ILE A 815 1.48 -16.70 29.21
N PRO A 816 0.78 -17.53 30.01
CA PRO A 816 0.25 -17.09 31.29
C PRO A 816 1.35 -16.70 32.28
N VAL A 817 1.11 -15.61 33.02
CA VAL A 817 1.92 -15.20 34.17
C VAL A 817 1.22 -15.66 35.45
N ILE A 818 1.90 -16.45 36.28
CA ILE A 818 1.30 -17.16 37.42
C ILE A 818 2.17 -16.99 38.67
N GLU A 819 1.69 -16.20 39.64
CA GLU A 819 2.45 -15.92 40.87
C GLU A 819 2.43 -17.08 41.88
N ASP A 820 1.35 -17.86 41.92
CA ASP A 820 1.13 -18.93 42.92
C ASP A 820 1.61 -20.31 42.42
N VAL A 821 2.90 -20.45 42.14
CA VAL A 821 3.53 -21.75 41.80
C VAL A 821 4.37 -22.26 42.97
N ALA A 822 4.35 -23.57 43.21
CA ALA A 822 5.15 -24.17 44.27
C ALA A 822 6.66 -24.11 43.92
N PRO A 823 7.56 -23.92 44.89
CA PRO A 823 8.99 -23.94 44.62
C PRO A 823 9.45 -25.27 44.00
N VAL A 824 10.46 -25.20 43.15
CA VAL A 824 11.11 -26.38 42.57
C VAL A 824 12.04 -27.03 43.59
N GLU A 825 11.87 -28.34 43.79
CA GLU A 825 12.70 -29.19 44.64
C GLU A 825 13.41 -30.24 43.76
N ASP A 826 14.73 -30.34 43.86
CA ASP A 826 15.50 -31.36 43.17
C ASP A 826 15.10 -32.76 43.65
N VAL A 827 14.67 -33.62 42.72
CA VAL A 827 14.25 -34.99 43.00
C VAL A 827 14.74 -35.87 41.87
N GLU A 828 15.64 -36.80 42.18
CA GLU A 828 16.13 -37.78 41.20
C GLU A 828 15.33 -39.08 41.27
N GLY A 829 15.04 -39.64 40.09
CA GLY A 829 14.42 -40.95 39.98
C GLY A 829 13.97 -41.25 38.56
N VAL A 830 13.10 -42.25 38.42
CA VAL A 830 12.43 -42.58 37.16
C VAL A 830 10.92 -42.56 37.39
N ALA A 831 10.18 -41.90 36.50
CA ALA A 831 8.72 -41.89 36.50
C ALA A 831 8.21 -42.81 35.39
N THR A 832 7.25 -43.68 35.72
CA THR A 832 6.50 -44.48 34.74
C THR A 832 5.15 -43.82 34.48
N ILE A 833 4.88 -43.48 33.23
CA ILE A 833 3.62 -42.86 32.78
C ILE A 833 2.46 -43.86 32.92
N GLY A 834 1.32 -43.38 33.40
CA GLY A 834 0.13 -44.18 33.67
C GLY A 834 -0.48 -44.83 32.42
N ALA A 835 -1.42 -45.75 32.63
CA ALA A 835 -2.03 -46.56 31.57
C ALA A 835 -2.85 -45.77 30.53
N GLN A 836 -3.15 -44.50 30.79
CA GLN A 836 -3.86 -43.60 29.87
C GLN A 836 -2.92 -42.66 29.10
N GLY A 837 -1.59 -42.78 29.31
CA GLY A 837 -0.63 -41.78 28.86
C GLY A 837 -0.63 -40.57 29.80
N ALA A 838 0.11 -39.53 29.42
CA ALA A 838 0.08 -38.24 30.09
C ALA A 838 0.30 -37.10 29.11
N VAL A 839 -0.35 -35.97 29.34
CA VAL A 839 -0.01 -34.70 28.69
C VAL A 839 1.13 -34.07 29.49
N SER A 840 2.13 -33.60 28.77
CA SER A 840 3.25 -32.85 29.32
C SER A 840 3.16 -31.38 28.95
N HIS A 841 3.67 -30.53 29.82
CA HIS A 841 3.55 -29.08 29.73
C HIS A 841 4.91 -28.39 29.82
N VAL A 842 4.96 -27.15 29.34
CA VAL A 842 6.14 -26.28 29.40
C VAL A 842 6.50 -25.96 30.85
N GLY A 843 5.51 -25.83 31.74
CA GLY A 843 5.72 -25.48 33.15
C GLY A 843 4.90 -26.31 34.13
N ALA A 844 5.21 -26.15 35.43
CA ALA A 844 4.57 -26.83 36.55
C ALA A 844 3.14 -26.34 36.85
N HIS A 845 2.32 -26.10 35.81
CA HIS A 845 0.95 -25.63 35.94
C HIS A 845 0.09 -26.03 34.73
N ALA A 846 -1.17 -26.39 34.95
CA ALA A 846 -2.08 -26.88 33.90
C ALA A 846 -2.47 -25.83 32.85
N ARG A 847 -2.28 -24.54 33.15
CA ARG A 847 -2.47 -23.42 32.20
C ARG A 847 -1.25 -23.22 31.27
N SER A 848 -0.10 -23.81 31.58
CA SER A 848 1.05 -23.71 30.69
C SER A 848 0.86 -24.56 29.43
N ALA A 849 1.48 -24.15 28.33
CA ALA A 849 1.29 -24.80 27.03
C ALA A 849 1.67 -26.29 27.06
N GLU A 850 0.92 -27.09 26.31
CA GLU A 850 1.24 -28.51 26.12
C GLU A 850 2.48 -28.65 25.24
N VAL A 851 3.37 -29.59 25.58
CA VAL A 851 4.61 -29.88 24.84
C VAL A 851 4.49 -31.16 24.04
N ALA A 852 3.95 -32.20 24.67
CA ALA A 852 3.83 -33.52 24.06
C ALA A 852 2.82 -34.39 24.83
N ARG A 853 2.23 -35.36 24.13
CA ARG A 853 1.52 -36.49 24.74
C ARG A 853 2.47 -37.67 24.86
N LEU A 854 2.60 -38.21 26.07
CA LEU A 854 3.47 -39.32 26.41
C LEU A 854 2.73 -40.66 26.32
N GLU A 855 3.43 -41.68 25.83
CA GLU A 855 2.91 -43.04 25.68
C GLU A 855 2.66 -43.72 27.04
N PRO A 856 1.60 -44.55 27.18
CA PRO A 856 1.38 -45.34 28.38
C PRO A 856 2.59 -46.23 28.70
N GLY A 857 3.07 -46.17 29.95
CA GLY A 857 4.22 -46.95 30.40
C GLY A 857 5.59 -46.39 30.02
N ALA A 858 5.67 -45.22 29.37
CA ALA A 858 6.94 -44.53 29.14
C ALA A 858 7.70 -44.30 30.46
N ARG A 859 9.02 -44.48 30.45
CA ARG A 859 9.88 -44.44 31.64
C ARG A 859 10.90 -43.31 31.50
N LEU A 860 10.61 -42.16 32.11
CA LEU A 860 11.42 -40.95 31.95
C LEU A 860 12.18 -40.62 33.23
N LYS A 861 13.38 -40.05 33.08
CA LYS A 861 14.17 -39.57 34.21
C LYS A 861 13.48 -38.38 34.84
N VAL A 862 13.33 -38.40 36.16
CA VAL A 862 12.83 -37.28 36.98
C VAL A 862 14.04 -36.47 37.44
N GLU A 863 13.96 -35.15 37.31
CA GLU A 863 15.03 -34.23 37.72
C GLU A 863 14.59 -33.31 38.86
N ALA A 864 13.31 -32.95 38.90
CA ALA A 864 12.76 -32.10 39.95
C ALA A 864 11.26 -32.32 40.16
N ARG A 865 10.73 -31.67 41.19
CA ARG A 865 9.30 -31.63 41.51
C ARG A 865 8.90 -30.22 41.93
N SER A 866 7.71 -29.78 41.55
CA SER A 866 7.06 -28.57 42.07
C SER A 866 5.61 -28.92 42.42
N GLY A 867 5.28 -28.94 43.71
CA GLY A 867 3.93 -29.30 44.17
C GLY A 867 3.48 -30.68 43.68
N ASN A 868 2.44 -30.74 42.83
CA ASN A 868 1.95 -31.98 42.21
C ASN A 868 2.54 -32.25 40.81
N TRP A 869 3.59 -31.57 40.40
CA TRP A 869 4.19 -31.69 39.08
C TRP A 869 5.59 -32.27 39.15
N LEU A 870 5.90 -33.21 38.26
CA LEU A 870 7.22 -33.82 38.11
C LEU A 870 7.89 -33.24 36.86
N LYS A 871 9.12 -32.76 37.01
CA LYS A 871 9.98 -32.35 35.91
C LYS A 871 10.71 -33.58 35.37
N LEU A 872 10.45 -33.93 34.12
CA LEU A 872 10.98 -35.11 33.44
C LEU A 872 11.89 -34.69 32.28
N LYS A 873 12.94 -35.48 32.04
CA LYS A 873 13.82 -35.31 30.89
C LYS A 873 13.32 -36.13 29.70
N LEU A 874 13.03 -35.46 28.58
CA LEU A 874 12.55 -36.06 27.34
C LEU A 874 13.48 -35.72 26.18
N GLY A 875 14.43 -36.62 25.88
CA GLY A 875 15.51 -36.32 24.94
C GLY A 875 16.37 -35.16 25.46
N GLU A 876 16.39 -34.05 24.72
CA GLU A 876 17.08 -32.81 25.11
C GLU A 876 16.16 -31.78 25.79
N ARG A 877 14.84 -32.02 25.84
CA ARG A 877 13.86 -31.09 26.43
C ARG A 877 13.53 -31.41 27.88
N GLU A 878 13.20 -30.38 28.65
CA GLU A 878 12.65 -30.52 30.00
C GLU A 878 11.13 -30.34 29.94
N ILE A 879 10.37 -31.26 30.55
CA ILE A 879 8.91 -31.24 30.49
C ILE A 879 8.27 -31.46 31.86
N TRP A 880 7.07 -30.94 32.07
CA TRP A 880 6.32 -31.11 33.32
C TRP A 880 5.11 -32.00 33.15
N VAL A 881 4.93 -32.96 34.05
CA VAL A 881 3.78 -33.87 34.06
C VAL A 881 3.14 -33.88 35.44
N SER A 882 1.81 -33.89 35.51
CA SER A 882 1.10 -34.08 36.79
C SER A 882 1.48 -35.43 37.39
N ALA A 883 1.88 -35.43 38.66
CA ALA A 883 2.21 -36.63 39.42
C ALA A 883 1.00 -37.58 39.58
N ASP A 884 -0.22 -37.13 39.31
CA ASP A 884 -1.40 -38.01 39.25
C ASP A 884 -1.36 -38.96 38.04
N ASN A 885 -0.62 -38.58 36.99
CA ASN A 885 -0.51 -39.33 35.73
C ASN A 885 0.79 -40.13 35.62
N ALA A 886 1.65 -40.09 36.64
CA ALA A 886 2.94 -40.76 36.64
C ALA A 886 3.29 -41.36 38.01
N THR A 887 3.96 -42.50 38.03
CA THR A 887 4.37 -43.16 39.28
C THR A 887 5.87 -43.30 39.36
N MET A 888 6.46 -42.89 40.50
CA MET A 888 7.88 -43.08 40.76
C MET A 888 8.21 -44.59 40.79
N ALA A 889 9.27 -44.98 40.09
CA ALA A 889 9.72 -46.36 39.94
C ALA A 889 11.25 -46.44 40.05
N ASP A 890 11.73 -47.61 40.48
CA ASP A 890 13.16 -47.95 40.47
C ASP A 890 13.58 -48.50 39.09
N GLY A 891 14.86 -48.32 38.73
CA GLY A 891 15.47 -48.86 37.52
C GLY A 891 15.93 -47.80 36.51
N GLU A 892 16.25 -48.23 35.28
CA GLU A 892 16.72 -47.33 34.22
C GLU A 892 15.55 -46.66 33.48
N ALA A 893 15.77 -45.42 33.04
CA ALA A 893 14.89 -44.69 32.13
C ALA A 893 15.06 -45.24 30.70
N SER A 894 14.01 -45.17 29.89
CA SER A 894 14.00 -45.55 28.49
C SER A 894 13.37 -44.42 27.69
N ALA A 895 14.17 -43.74 26.86
CA ALA A 895 13.71 -42.62 26.04
C ALA A 895 12.98 -43.08 24.76
N ASP A 896 13.33 -44.23 24.20
CA ASP A 896 12.77 -44.73 22.94
C ASP A 896 11.25 -44.97 23.03
N GLY A 897 10.50 -44.35 22.12
CA GLY A 897 9.05 -44.51 22.01
C GLY A 897 8.25 -43.86 23.16
N SER A 898 8.82 -42.88 23.85
CA SER A 898 8.15 -42.23 24.99
C SER A 898 7.12 -41.16 24.59
N VAL A 899 7.21 -40.65 23.36
CA VAL A 899 6.33 -39.60 22.84
C VAL A 899 5.36 -40.21 21.82
N ALA A 900 4.07 -39.99 22.05
CA ALA A 900 3.03 -40.30 21.09
C ALA A 900 2.94 -39.20 20.03
N THR A 901 2.82 -37.95 20.47
CA THR A 901 2.72 -36.76 19.61
C THR A 901 3.40 -35.56 20.26
N TRP A 902 4.09 -34.75 19.46
CA TRP A 902 4.60 -33.45 19.88
C TRP A 902 3.54 -32.37 19.62
N SER A 903 3.43 -31.40 20.52
CA SER A 903 2.65 -30.19 20.31
C SER A 903 3.57 -29.13 19.71
N ARG A 904 3.29 -28.75 18.47
CA ARG A 904 4.04 -27.73 17.72
C ARG A 904 3.09 -26.89 16.87
N PHE A 905 3.50 -25.68 16.56
CA PHE A 905 2.83 -24.79 15.65
C PHE A 905 3.38 -25.00 14.25
N GLN A 906 2.52 -25.33 13.31
CA GLN A 906 2.86 -25.50 11.91
C GLN A 906 1.67 -24.97 11.11
N LYS A 907 1.94 -24.23 10.03
CA LYS A 907 0.83 -23.79 9.16
C LYS A 907 0.27 -24.96 8.35
N PRO A 908 -1.00 -24.89 7.92
CA PRO A 908 -1.55 -25.86 6.99
C PRO A 908 -0.71 -25.97 5.72
N MET A 909 -0.40 -27.18 5.30
CA MET A 909 0.27 -27.47 4.04
C MET A 909 -0.76 -27.51 2.91
N VAL A 910 -0.56 -26.68 1.89
CA VAL A 910 -1.45 -26.62 0.72
C VAL A 910 -0.71 -27.08 -0.53
N SER A 911 -1.35 -27.93 -1.32
CA SER A 911 -0.90 -28.28 -2.68
C SER A 911 -1.98 -27.94 -3.69
N LEU A 912 -1.64 -27.12 -4.68
CA LEU A 912 -2.52 -26.70 -5.76
C LEU A 912 -2.04 -27.28 -7.10
N ASN A 913 -2.98 -27.87 -7.84
CA ASN A 913 -2.71 -28.46 -9.15
C ASN A 913 -3.77 -27.97 -10.15
N PRO A 914 -3.57 -26.82 -10.82
CA PRO A 914 -4.45 -26.38 -11.88
C PRO A 914 -4.35 -27.34 -13.06
N THR A 915 -5.50 -27.68 -13.68
CA THR A 915 -5.51 -28.56 -14.86
C THR A 915 -4.87 -27.92 -16.10
N GLN A 916 -4.92 -26.60 -16.20
CA GLN A 916 -4.30 -25.80 -17.26
C GLN A 916 -3.99 -24.40 -16.74
N MET A 917 -2.87 -23.82 -17.17
CA MET A 917 -2.47 -22.45 -16.80
C MET A 917 -2.68 -21.43 -17.94
N LEU A 918 -2.99 -21.90 -19.15
CA LEU A 918 -3.44 -21.11 -20.29
C LEU A 918 -4.78 -21.67 -20.77
N THR A 919 -5.79 -20.83 -20.96
CA THR A 919 -7.10 -21.28 -21.43
C THR A 919 -7.90 -20.18 -22.14
N GLY A 920 -8.74 -20.56 -23.10
CA GLY A 920 -9.80 -19.69 -23.64
C GLY A 920 -11.12 -19.78 -22.85
N ASP A 921 -11.25 -20.73 -21.93
CA ASP A 921 -12.47 -20.96 -21.17
C ASP A 921 -12.68 -19.90 -20.08
N ALA A 922 -13.95 -19.58 -19.79
CA ALA A 922 -14.30 -18.64 -18.71
C ALA A 922 -14.07 -19.20 -17.29
N ALA A 923 -13.59 -20.44 -17.15
CA ALA A 923 -13.31 -21.09 -15.88
C ALA A 923 -12.24 -22.19 -16.03
N VAL A 924 -11.54 -22.49 -14.94
CA VAL A 924 -10.58 -23.59 -14.84
C VAL A 924 -10.95 -24.56 -13.72
N GLN A 925 -10.62 -25.84 -13.89
CA GLN A 925 -10.74 -26.80 -12.80
C GLN A 925 -9.49 -26.72 -11.91
N LEU A 926 -9.68 -26.38 -10.64
CA LEU A 926 -8.65 -26.36 -9.63
C LEU A 926 -8.83 -27.53 -8.67
N LYS A 927 -7.77 -28.33 -8.51
CA LYS A 927 -7.70 -29.42 -7.55
C LYS A 927 -6.60 -29.14 -6.56
N GLY A 928 -6.81 -29.57 -5.32
CA GLY A 928 -5.77 -29.47 -4.33
C GLY A 928 -6.07 -30.25 -3.07
N THR A 929 -5.07 -30.28 -2.20
CA THR A 929 -5.14 -30.88 -0.88
C THR A 929 -4.64 -29.91 0.17
N ILE A 930 -5.32 -29.86 1.30
CA ILE A 930 -4.89 -29.15 2.50
C ILE A 930 -4.62 -30.22 3.55
N ARG A 931 -3.49 -30.13 4.24
CA ARG A 931 -3.12 -31.01 5.35
C ARG A 931 -2.64 -30.19 6.52
N ASP A 932 -3.04 -30.57 7.72
CA ASP A 932 -2.58 -29.99 8.96
C ASP A 932 -2.29 -31.12 9.96
N GLU A 933 -1.43 -30.88 10.95
CA GLU A 933 -1.23 -31.86 12.03
C GLU A 933 -2.30 -31.77 13.11
N GLY A 934 -2.89 -30.57 13.28
CA GLY A 934 -4.10 -30.33 14.05
C GLY A 934 -5.32 -30.36 13.13
N LEU A 935 -6.29 -29.50 13.44
CA LEU A 935 -7.50 -29.36 12.65
C LEU A 935 -7.46 -28.11 11.76
N ILE A 936 -7.75 -28.30 10.48
CA ILE A 936 -8.07 -27.21 9.56
C ILE A 936 -9.40 -26.61 10.00
N GLN A 937 -9.43 -25.32 10.33
CA GLN A 937 -10.62 -24.60 10.78
C GLN A 937 -11.50 -24.16 9.61
N ASP A 938 -10.88 -23.60 8.58
CA ASP A 938 -11.56 -23.16 7.37
C ASP A 938 -10.62 -23.03 6.17
N TYR A 939 -11.21 -23.01 4.98
CA TYR A 939 -10.52 -22.63 3.75
C TYR A 939 -11.47 -21.94 2.77
N TYR A 940 -10.90 -21.15 1.86
CA TYR A 940 -11.61 -20.52 0.75
C TYR A 940 -10.68 -20.25 -0.43
N VAL A 941 -11.27 -20.01 -1.61
CA VAL A 941 -10.54 -19.66 -2.83
C VAL A 941 -10.82 -18.21 -3.21
N VAL A 942 -9.78 -17.45 -3.51
CA VAL A 942 -9.88 -16.08 -4.02
C VAL A 942 -9.33 -16.01 -5.44
N VAL A 943 -10.11 -15.51 -6.38
CA VAL A 943 -9.66 -15.22 -7.75
C VAL A 943 -9.50 -13.71 -7.87
N GLN A 944 -8.33 -13.27 -8.30
CA GLN A 944 -8.02 -11.85 -8.52
C GLN A 944 -7.56 -11.65 -9.96
N ARG A 945 -8.13 -10.67 -10.66
CA ARG A 945 -7.60 -10.23 -11.94
C ARG A 945 -6.29 -9.47 -11.71
N GLN A 946 -5.23 -9.86 -12.42
CA GLN A 946 -3.95 -9.18 -12.45
C GLN A 946 -3.92 -8.34 -13.74
N GLY A 947 -4.25 -7.06 -13.64
CA GLY A 947 -4.46 -6.21 -14.82
C GLY A 947 -4.25 -4.74 -14.53
N GLY A 948 -3.02 -4.35 -14.16
CA GLY A 948 -2.69 -2.97 -13.81
C GLY A 948 -3.53 -2.38 -12.65
N PRO A 949 -3.32 -1.12 -12.29
CA PRO A 949 -4.02 -0.49 -11.17
C PRO A 949 -5.51 -0.21 -11.40
N ARG A 950 -6.03 -0.47 -12.62
CA ARG A 950 -7.35 -0.01 -13.06
C ARG A 950 -8.52 -0.94 -12.72
N ASP A 951 -8.28 -2.18 -12.31
CA ASP A 951 -9.37 -3.17 -12.13
C ASP A 951 -8.92 -4.38 -11.28
N VAL A 952 -8.68 -4.18 -9.97
CA VAL A 952 -8.52 -5.33 -9.05
C VAL A 952 -9.92 -5.88 -8.75
N GLN A 953 -10.37 -6.77 -9.63
CA GLN A 953 -11.60 -7.52 -9.42
C GLN A 953 -11.28 -8.79 -8.62
N THR A 954 -12.04 -9.03 -7.55
CA THR A 954 -11.82 -10.18 -6.65
C THR A 954 -13.09 -11.00 -6.52
N ARG A 955 -12.97 -12.33 -6.52
CA ARG A 955 -14.07 -13.25 -6.19
C ARG A 955 -13.64 -14.20 -5.09
N LYS A 956 -14.37 -14.22 -3.98
CA LYS A 956 -14.21 -15.23 -2.93
C LYS A 956 -15.21 -16.35 -3.15
N LEU A 957 -14.70 -17.57 -3.18
CA LEU A 957 -15.43 -18.77 -3.55
C LEU A 957 -15.15 -19.85 -2.52
N ASN A 958 -16.05 -20.84 -2.42
CA ASN A 958 -15.81 -22.09 -1.70
C ASN A 958 -15.33 -21.91 -0.26
N TYR A 959 -15.90 -20.95 0.49
CA TYR A 959 -15.65 -20.90 1.93
C TYR A 959 -16.33 -22.08 2.62
N GLU A 960 -15.52 -22.88 3.30
CA GLU A 960 -15.98 -24.03 4.07
C GLU A 960 -15.30 -24.00 5.44
N ARG A 961 -16.10 -24.17 6.50
CA ARG A 961 -15.58 -24.57 7.81
C ARG A 961 -15.36 -26.07 7.80
N VAL A 962 -14.21 -26.48 8.31
CA VAL A 962 -13.78 -27.87 8.37
C VAL A 962 -13.37 -28.15 9.82
N ASP A 963 -13.45 -29.42 10.20
CA ASP A 963 -12.86 -29.94 11.44
C ASP A 963 -12.14 -31.26 11.08
N SER A 964 -11.14 -31.16 10.19
CA SER A 964 -10.40 -32.31 9.61
C SER A 964 -8.92 -31.98 9.51
N ASP A 965 -8.07 -32.99 9.64
CA ASP A 965 -6.61 -32.91 9.44
C ASP A 965 -6.22 -32.95 7.95
N GLU A 966 -7.07 -33.52 7.10
CA GLU A 966 -6.90 -33.52 5.65
C GLU A 966 -8.19 -33.14 4.92
N VAL A 967 -8.07 -32.28 3.89
CA VAL A 967 -9.14 -31.87 2.99
C VAL A 967 -8.68 -32.01 1.56
N SER A 968 -9.46 -32.71 0.74
CA SER A 968 -9.33 -32.68 -0.71
C SER A 968 -10.45 -31.84 -1.29
N PHE A 969 -10.13 -30.88 -2.16
CA PHE A 969 -11.14 -30.07 -2.82
C PHE A 969 -10.98 -30.13 -4.35
N ASP A 970 -12.11 -30.02 -5.05
CA ASP A 970 -12.20 -30.03 -6.50
C ASP A 970 -13.21 -28.95 -6.92
N ALA A 971 -12.71 -27.80 -7.35
CA ALA A 971 -13.50 -26.60 -7.57
C ALA A 971 -13.40 -26.09 -9.01
N ARG A 972 -14.54 -25.73 -9.59
CA ARG A 972 -14.59 -25.00 -10.86
C ARG A 972 -14.47 -23.51 -10.58
N VAL A 973 -13.33 -22.93 -10.96
CA VAL A 973 -12.96 -21.56 -10.63
C VAL A 973 -13.21 -20.64 -11.83
N PRO A 974 -14.16 -19.69 -11.77
CA PRO A 974 -14.40 -18.73 -12.84
C PRO A 974 -13.23 -17.73 -12.95
N LEU A 975 -12.88 -17.38 -14.20
CA LEU A 975 -11.74 -16.53 -14.54
C LEU A 975 -12.20 -15.20 -15.16
N PHE A 976 -11.51 -14.12 -14.82
CA PHE A 976 -11.52 -12.87 -15.56
C PHE A 976 -10.66 -13.00 -16.83
N GLU A 977 -10.82 -12.08 -17.78
CA GLU A 977 -9.95 -12.04 -18.97
C GLU A 977 -8.56 -11.48 -18.65
N GLY A 978 -7.53 -12.06 -19.26
CA GLY A 978 -6.13 -11.80 -18.95
C GLY A 978 -5.61 -12.66 -17.81
N MET A 979 -4.62 -12.15 -17.08
CA MET A 979 -4.01 -12.88 -15.98
C MET A 979 -4.92 -12.96 -14.74
N ASN A 980 -5.05 -14.15 -14.17
CA ASN A 980 -5.79 -14.41 -12.92
C ASN A 980 -4.85 -15.01 -11.88
N ARG A 981 -4.77 -14.40 -10.70
CA ARG A 981 -4.19 -15.01 -9.50
C ARG A 981 -5.29 -15.77 -8.76
N ILE A 982 -5.18 -17.08 -8.68
CA ILE A 982 -6.10 -17.94 -7.92
C ILE A 982 -5.38 -18.36 -6.65
N SER A 983 -5.89 -17.92 -5.50
CA SER A 983 -5.29 -18.18 -4.19
C SER A 983 -6.20 -19.09 -3.37
N LEU A 984 -5.66 -20.14 -2.76
CA LEU A 984 -6.33 -20.85 -1.68
C LEU A 984 -5.81 -20.30 -0.37
N VAL A 985 -6.71 -19.88 0.50
CA VAL A 985 -6.41 -19.42 1.85
C VAL A 985 -7.02 -20.41 2.83
N THR A 986 -6.27 -20.79 3.85
CA THR A 986 -6.75 -21.70 4.90
C THR A 986 -6.15 -21.34 6.24
N ARG A 987 -6.90 -21.62 7.31
CA ARG A 987 -6.54 -21.37 8.70
C ARG A 987 -6.69 -22.65 9.51
N ASP A 988 -5.73 -22.92 10.40
CA ASP A 988 -5.83 -24.01 11.38
C ASP A 988 -6.53 -23.55 12.68
N GLU A 989 -6.77 -24.48 13.59
CA GLU A 989 -7.32 -24.18 14.93
C GLU A 989 -6.40 -23.33 15.82
N SER A 990 -5.12 -23.21 15.46
CA SER A 990 -4.18 -22.34 16.15
C SER A 990 -4.19 -20.89 15.61
N GLY A 991 -4.97 -20.61 14.55
CA GLY A 991 -5.05 -19.31 13.89
C GLY A 991 -3.94 -19.04 12.87
N LEU A 992 -3.06 -20.00 12.61
CA LEU A 992 -2.05 -19.92 11.57
C LEU A 992 -2.68 -20.04 10.18
N MET A 993 -2.30 -19.12 9.29
CA MET A 993 -2.83 -19.07 7.93
C MET A 993 -1.78 -19.40 6.87
N THR A 994 -2.21 -20.17 5.87
CA THR A 994 -1.47 -20.44 4.63
C THR A 994 -2.23 -19.85 3.45
N THR A 995 -1.50 -19.19 2.55
CA THR A 995 -2.03 -18.76 1.25
C THR A 995 -1.14 -19.30 0.14
N GLU A 996 -1.68 -20.22 -0.66
CA GLU A 996 -1.01 -20.73 -1.84
C GLU A 996 -1.67 -20.17 -3.10
N SER A 997 -0.87 -19.78 -4.08
CA SER A 997 -1.37 -19.12 -5.30
C SER A 997 -0.90 -19.82 -6.57
N VAL A 998 -1.74 -19.84 -7.58
CA VAL A 998 -1.38 -20.17 -8.97
C VAL A 998 -1.91 -19.10 -9.90
N TYR A 999 -1.24 -18.92 -11.03
CA TYR A 999 -1.60 -17.89 -12.00
C TYR A 999 -2.02 -18.51 -13.32
N VAL A 1000 -3.21 -18.15 -13.78
CA VAL A 1000 -3.83 -18.68 -15.00
C VAL A 1000 -4.13 -17.54 -15.94
N TYR A 1001 -3.60 -17.60 -17.16
CA TYR A 1001 -3.92 -16.65 -18.21
C TYR A 1001 -5.14 -17.13 -18.99
N ARG A 1002 -6.19 -16.30 -19.00
CA ARG A 1002 -7.36 -16.47 -19.86
C ARG A 1002 -7.20 -15.59 -21.09
N GLU A 1003 -7.29 -16.18 -22.28
CA GLU A 1003 -7.22 -15.43 -23.53
C GLU A 1003 -8.30 -14.34 -23.59
N ARG A 1004 -7.92 -13.16 -24.08
CA ARG A 1004 -8.83 -12.02 -24.29
C ARG A 1004 -9.62 -12.30 -25.57
N SER A 1005 -10.95 -12.15 -25.52
CA SER A 1005 -11.86 -12.47 -26.63
C SER A 1005 -11.94 -11.39 -27.70
#